data_AF-A0A8J6HQU1-F1
#
_entry.id   AF-A0A8J6HQU1-F1
#
_cell.length_a   1.000
_cell.length_b   1.000
_cell.length_c   1.000
_cell.angle_alpha   90.00
_cell.angle_beta   90.00
_cell.angle_gamma   90.00
#
_symmetry.space_group_name_H-M   'P 1'
#
loop_
_entity.id
_entity.type
_entity.pdbx_description
1 polymer ?
#
loop_
_entity_poly.entity_id
_entity_poly.type
_entity_poly.pdbx_seq_one_letter_code
_entity_poly.pdbx_strand_id
1 'polypeptide(L)'
;MFNYDFTLDEGGVERTEEANQQEVSNRLAKEAVKACAALGGYIPGEDAPPLNNLTRGILESLLTGFLANQLGDDKPEEILKTLNSNSETPYLVWDNGTRAELTDFLETQRSGRGDLDLSIGTEFTYSAHSDELRIGGIFIRIYNQQPTYPIQNAKNFTMDLLTFLSEQSEYLLNLVNIAYSVTIEDRLKHSVMALEALTNVIKNNASVEMQCIGYFRLLFGLLNVTHSPIQKGALGVISVVTRNNECINDIAATEVLGYLLLVLYTIQDSQPQILDTLYALMSTTKIVKEALSKGAVIYLLDLFCNSTSAQIRLSCAELLARMSSDKLVGPKVRLCLGTFLPPIFADAMRDSPEASVNMFESAHEHPELIWDQDAKDRVCTTVARLRREHQNAQSTNAAATWKMPDANGLTNFATPNEFIVGGVYLRIFIANPAWTLRKPKEFLSELMETCLTLMAKEKPNTELLEIGTTALCSLLQAQPALLDLVPSMGHIPRLFRQMGSNVRQTIVPKSAILILNSLSNSSICVAAIAQTECMHPLKQAMQVRKDMIAVACEALNRLFSNNQDQLVKQALDVDFVQFLLTLLEGRLEIIDNPAMTKAQIVKALKSMSRSLLYGERVSTILEKSTIWAEYRDQKHDLFISSTPISGYLTAGTPTTAGYLTQGSSVKVPLQPPPVDKEDTALKPDGL
;
A
#
# COMPACT_ATOMS: atom_id res chain seq x y z
N MET A 1 20.10 18.97 -60.43
CA MET A 1 19.37 18.18 -59.42
C MET A 1 17.87 18.44 -59.46
N PHE A 2 17.41 19.71 -59.42
CA PHE A 2 15.98 20.08 -59.40
C PHE A 2 15.18 19.90 -60.70
N ASN A 3 15.81 19.41 -61.77
CA ASN A 3 15.12 19.06 -63.02
C ASN A 3 14.95 17.54 -63.19
N TYR A 4 15.16 16.77 -62.11
CA TYR A 4 15.04 15.32 -62.16
C TYR A 4 13.56 14.91 -62.09
N ASP A 5 13.14 14.05 -63.01
CA ASP A 5 11.80 13.48 -63.05
C ASP A 5 11.87 11.97 -62.79
N PHE A 6 11.44 11.56 -61.60
CA PHE A 6 11.43 10.16 -61.18
C PHE A 6 10.34 9.33 -61.87
N THR A 7 9.29 9.98 -62.40
CA THR A 7 8.18 9.28 -63.08
C THR A 7 8.62 8.72 -64.43
N LEU A 8 9.60 9.38 -65.07
CA LEU A 8 10.25 8.85 -66.24
C LEU A 8 10.95 7.54 -65.87
N ASP A 9 11.77 7.51 -64.81
CA ASP A 9 12.51 6.34 -64.31
C ASP A 9 11.61 5.16 -63.92
N GLU A 10 10.47 5.41 -63.26
CA GLU A 10 9.52 4.38 -62.81
C GLU A 10 8.52 3.93 -63.89
N GLY A 11 8.37 4.68 -64.99
CA GLY A 11 7.34 4.50 -66.01
C GLY A 11 7.56 3.37 -67.04
N GLY A 12 8.71 2.67 -67.01
CA GLY A 12 8.95 1.47 -67.83
C GLY A 12 9.01 1.66 -69.36
N VAL A 13 9.04 2.91 -69.85
CA VAL A 13 9.14 3.24 -71.29
C VAL A 13 10.57 3.01 -71.80
N GLU A 14 10.76 2.54 -73.04
CA GLU A 14 12.08 2.47 -73.70
C GLU A 14 12.64 3.88 -73.98
N ARG A 15 13.92 4.11 -73.66
CA ARG A 15 14.52 5.46 -73.67
C ARG A 15 15.87 5.47 -74.35
N THR A 16 16.11 6.52 -75.11
CA THR A 16 17.39 6.83 -75.74
C THR A 16 17.69 8.32 -75.53
N GLU A 17 18.95 8.66 -75.23
CA GLU A 17 19.37 10.05 -74.97
C GLU A 17 19.16 10.97 -76.19
N GLU A 18 19.11 10.39 -77.40
CA GLU A 18 18.91 11.12 -78.65
C GLU A 18 17.47 11.60 -78.85
N ALA A 19 16.49 10.97 -78.18
CA ALA A 19 15.06 11.25 -78.37
C ALA A 19 14.40 11.95 -77.17
N ASN A 20 15.02 11.96 -75.99
CA ASN A 20 14.40 12.47 -74.76
C ASN A 20 15.33 13.40 -73.96
N GLN A 21 15.03 14.69 -73.97
CA GLN A 21 15.77 15.72 -73.23
C GLN A 21 15.66 15.57 -71.70
N GLN A 22 14.60 14.92 -71.21
CA GLN A 22 14.44 14.61 -69.79
C GLN A 22 15.38 13.48 -69.34
N GLU A 23 15.70 12.51 -70.21
CA GLU A 23 16.67 11.44 -69.91
C GLU A 23 18.07 12.03 -69.71
N VAL A 24 18.46 12.99 -70.56
CA VAL A 24 19.71 13.75 -70.39
C VAL A 24 19.72 14.52 -69.07
N SER A 25 18.60 15.16 -68.72
CA SER A 25 18.45 15.89 -67.45
C SER A 25 18.56 14.98 -66.23
N ASN A 26 17.97 13.78 -66.32
CA ASN A 26 18.05 12.76 -65.27
C ASN A 26 19.48 12.24 -65.09
N ARG A 27 20.19 11.89 -66.18
CA ARG A 27 21.60 11.50 -66.11
C ARG A 27 22.47 12.59 -65.49
N LEU A 28 22.32 13.84 -65.94
CA LEU A 28 23.08 14.97 -65.41
C LEU A 28 22.76 15.22 -63.92
N ALA A 29 21.53 14.99 -63.48
CA ALA A 29 21.17 15.08 -62.06
C ALA A 29 21.88 14.01 -61.23
N LYS A 30 21.96 12.75 -61.72
CA LYS A 30 22.70 11.66 -61.05
C LYS A 30 24.19 11.95 -60.97
N GLU A 31 24.80 12.45 -62.05
CA GLU A 31 26.21 12.84 -62.05
C GLU A 31 26.48 14.06 -61.15
N ALA A 32 25.55 15.02 -61.06
CA ALA A 32 25.66 16.13 -60.13
C ALA A 32 25.67 15.67 -58.66
N VAL A 33 24.88 14.65 -58.30
CA VAL A 33 24.88 14.05 -56.96
C VAL A 33 26.23 13.43 -56.66
N LYS A 34 26.75 12.61 -57.57
CA LYS A 34 28.09 11.99 -57.43
C LYS A 34 29.20 13.05 -57.30
N ALA A 35 29.12 14.13 -58.08
CA ALA A 35 30.07 15.22 -57.99
C ALA A 35 30.02 15.91 -56.61
N CYS A 36 28.83 16.18 -56.08
CA CYS A 36 28.68 16.76 -54.73
C CYS A 36 29.16 15.79 -53.63
N ALA A 37 28.84 14.51 -53.77
CA ALA A 37 29.30 13.44 -52.88
C ALA A 37 30.83 13.37 -52.83
N ALA A 38 31.48 13.42 -53.99
CA ALA A 38 32.93 13.42 -54.10
C ALA A 38 33.57 14.70 -53.55
N LEU A 39 33.00 15.87 -53.83
CA LEU A 39 33.51 17.15 -53.35
C LEU A 39 33.42 17.31 -51.83
N GLY A 40 32.37 16.78 -51.20
CA GLY A 40 32.19 16.80 -49.74
C GLY A 40 32.87 15.64 -49.01
N GLY A 41 33.37 14.62 -49.73
CA GLY A 41 33.94 13.41 -49.15
C GLY A 41 32.89 12.54 -48.44
N TYR A 42 31.69 12.40 -49.02
CA TYR A 42 30.62 11.54 -48.51
C TYR A 42 30.75 10.07 -48.94
N ILE A 43 31.60 9.79 -49.95
CA ILE A 43 31.78 8.45 -50.51
C ILE A 43 32.61 7.60 -49.53
N PRO A 44 32.13 6.43 -49.07
CA PRO A 44 32.92 5.53 -48.25
C PRO A 44 33.87 4.66 -49.09
N GLY A 45 35.13 4.47 -48.66
CA GLY A 45 36.09 3.56 -49.31
C GLY A 45 37.56 3.93 -49.13
N GLU A 46 38.48 3.00 -49.40
CA GLU A 46 39.95 3.24 -49.32
C GLU A 46 40.45 4.22 -50.40
N ASP A 47 39.78 4.28 -51.56
CA ASP A 47 40.06 5.23 -52.66
C ASP A 47 39.10 6.44 -52.68
N ALA A 48 38.44 6.72 -51.56
CA ALA A 48 37.47 7.81 -51.48
C ALA A 48 38.14 9.19 -51.49
N PRO A 49 37.49 10.22 -52.07
CA PRO A 49 37.94 11.60 -51.96
C PRO A 49 38.11 12.02 -50.50
N PRO A 50 39.16 12.81 -50.16
CA PRO A 50 39.41 13.23 -48.79
C PRO A 50 38.25 14.08 -48.27
N LEU A 51 37.98 13.97 -46.97
CA LEU A 51 36.90 14.70 -46.32
C LEU A 51 37.16 16.22 -46.37
N ASN A 52 36.21 16.95 -46.96
CA ASN A 52 36.28 18.40 -47.10
C ASN A 52 35.24 19.07 -46.20
N ASN A 53 35.67 19.48 -45.00
CA ASN A 53 34.80 20.08 -43.98
C ASN A 53 34.06 21.33 -44.47
N LEU A 54 34.70 22.17 -45.31
CA LEU A 54 34.08 23.40 -45.81
C LEU A 54 32.93 23.08 -46.76
N THR A 55 33.19 22.22 -47.75
CA THR A 55 32.15 21.81 -48.71
C THR A 55 31.03 21.04 -48.01
N ARG A 56 31.35 20.21 -47.02
CA ARG A 56 30.37 19.52 -46.20
C ARG A 56 29.47 20.51 -45.45
N GLY A 57 30.04 21.52 -44.79
CA GLY A 57 29.29 22.55 -44.09
C GLY A 57 28.35 23.34 -45.02
N ILE A 58 28.82 23.70 -46.23
CA ILE A 58 27.97 24.36 -47.23
C ILE A 58 26.83 23.45 -47.69
N LEU A 59 27.12 22.18 -48.01
CA LEU A 59 26.10 21.23 -48.46
C LEU A 59 25.09 20.90 -47.36
N GLU A 60 25.53 20.79 -46.10
CA GLU A 60 24.64 20.59 -44.94
C GLU A 60 23.78 21.82 -44.66
N SER A 61 24.25 23.03 -44.95
CA SER A 61 23.45 24.25 -44.86
C SER A 61 22.41 24.33 -45.99
N LEU A 62 22.84 24.08 -47.23
CA LEU A 62 22.01 24.25 -48.43
C LEU A 62 21.05 23.09 -48.68
N LEU A 63 21.41 21.86 -48.37
CA LEU A 63 20.54 20.69 -48.57
C LEU A 63 19.90 20.24 -47.26
N THR A 64 20.20 20.88 -46.13
CA THR A 64 20.00 20.34 -44.78
C THR A 64 20.90 19.11 -44.51
N GLY A 65 21.28 18.89 -43.26
CA GLY A 65 22.12 17.76 -42.88
C GLY A 65 21.56 16.39 -43.26
N PHE A 66 20.22 16.23 -43.27
CA PHE A 66 19.59 14.96 -43.63
C PHE A 66 19.79 14.60 -45.11
N LEU A 67 19.49 15.51 -46.04
CA LEU A 67 19.69 15.24 -47.47
C LEU A 67 21.18 15.24 -47.84
N ALA A 68 21.99 16.09 -47.20
CA ALA A 68 23.44 16.10 -47.46
C ALA A 68 24.08 14.74 -47.14
N ASN A 69 23.66 14.06 -46.07
CA ASN A 69 24.15 12.71 -45.75
C ASN A 69 23.71 11.65 -46.77
N GLN A 70 22.57 11.83 -47.46
CA GLN A 70 22.12 10.93 -48.54
C GLN A 70 22.94 11.06 -49.83
N LEU A 71 23.80 12.09 -49.95
CA LEU A 71 24.72 12.19 -51.10
C LEU A 71 25.69 11.01 -51.18
N GLY A 72 26.00 10.39 -50.03
CA GLY A 72 26.89 9.23 -49.94
C GLY A 72 26.23 7.89 -50.23
N ASP A 73 24.91 7.85 -50.47
CA ASP A 73 24.18 6.61 -50.70
C ASP A 73 24.47 6.04 -52.10
N ASP A 74 24.47 4.71 -52.23
CA ASP A 74 24.77 4.00 -53.49
C ASP A 74 23.79 4.31 -54.64
N LYS A 75 22.60 4.83 -54.32
CA LYS A 75 21.52 5.12 -55.27
C LYS A 75 21.19 6.62 -55.31
N PRO A 76 21.76 7.37 -56.26
CA PRO A 76 21.46 8.79 -56.46
C PRO A 76 19.97 9.07 -56.73
N GLU A 77 19.21 8.09 -57.23
CA GLU A 77 17.78 8.24 -57.49
C GLU A 77 16.97 8.57 -56.23
N GLU A 78 17.35 8.05 -55.07
CA GLU A 78 16.57 8.19 -53.83
C GLU A 78 16.61 9.63 -53.29
N ILE A 79 17.80 10.24 -53.22
CA ILE A 79 17.94 11.65 -52.85
C ILE A 79 17.30 12.56 -53.91
N LEU A 80 17.45 12.23 -55.21
CA LEU A 80 16.85 13.03 -56.28
C LEU A 80 15.33 13.00 -56.24
N LYS A 81 14.73 11.84 -55.93
CA LYS A 81 13.28 11.72 -55.72
C LYS A 81 12.82 12.56 -54.53
N THR A 82 13.54 12.52 -53.41
CA THR A 82 13.24 13.33 -52.23
C THR A 82 13.37 14.83 -52.52
N LEU A 83 14.45 15.25 -53.19
CA LEU A 83 14.67 16.65 -53.56
C LEU A 83 13.55 17.22 -54.43
N ASN A 84 12.94 16.40 -55.29
CA ASN A 84 11.87 16.83 -56.20
C ASN A 84 10.45 16.50 -55.70
N SER A 85 10.30 16.00 -54.47
CA SER A 85 8.99 15.69 -53.84
C SER A 85 8.75 16.56 -52.61
N ASN A 86 7.49 16.75 -52.20
CA ASN A 86 7.20 17.38 -50.90
C ASN A 86 7.38 16.35 -49.78
N SER A 87 8.05 16.73 -48.70
CA SER A 87 8.31 15.91 -47.53
C SER A 87 8.19 16.76 -46.27
N GLU A 88 7.34 16.32 -45.35
CA GLU A 88 7.26 16.86 -43.98
C GLU A 88 7.43 15.70 -43.00
N THR A 89 8.68 15.52 -42.56
CA THR A 89 9.09 14.46 -41.63
C THR A 89 9.93 15.06 -40.51
N PRO A 90 10.14 14.35 -39.39
CA PRO A 90 10.96 14.84 -38.28
C PRO A 90 12.39 15.24 -38.68
N TYR A 91 12.94 14.68 -39.76
CA TYR A 91 14.28 15.01 -40.25
C TYR A 91 14.31 16.08 -41.35
N LEU A 92 13.18 16.31 -42.03
CA LEU A 92 13.15 17.09 -43.25
C LEU A 92 11.79 17.80 -43.44
N VAL A 93 11.85 19.13 -43.47
CA VAL A 93 10.79 20.00 -43.98
C VAL A 93 11.25 20.52 -45.34
N TRP A 94 10.67 19.94 -46.41
CA TRP A 94 11.03 20.19 -47.79
C TRP A 94 9.78 20.27 -48.66
N ASP A 95 9.55 21.40 -49.28
CA ASP A 95 8.34 21.73 -50.03
C ASP A 95 8.67 22.63 -51.23
N ASN A 96 7.65 23.12 -51.92
CA ASN A 96 7.85 24.02 -53.05
C ASN A 96 8.46 25.37 -52.62
N GLY A 97 8.15 25.86 -51.41
CA GLY A 97 8.68 27.12 -50.89
C GLY A 97 10.17 27.04 -50.61
N THR A 98 10.59 26.06 -49.82
CA THR A 98 12.02 25.80 -49.50
C THR A 98 12.85 25.51 -50.75
N ARG A 99 12.33 24.77 -51.73
CA ARG A 99 12.99 24.60 -53.04
C ARG A 99 13.17 25.91 -53.80
N ALA A 100 12.15 26.76 -53.82
CA ALA A 100 12.22 28.05 -54.50
C ALA A 100 13.26 28.96 -53.83
N GLU A 101 13.25 29.06 -52.49
CA GLU A 101 14.24 29.83 -51.72
C GLU A 101 15.68 29.40 -52.03
N LEU A 102 15.96 28.09 -52.05
CA LEU A 102 17.29 27.59 -52.38
C LEU A 102 17.65 27.88 -53.84
N THR A 103 16.72 27.73 -54.77
CA THR A 103 16.98 27.97 -56.20
C THR A 103 17.29 29.44 -56.44
N ASP A 104 16.51 30.35 -55.87
CA ASP A 104 16.70 31.80 -55.95
C ASP A 104 18.06 32.21 -55.33
N PHE A 105 18.41 31.63 -54.19
CA PHE A 105 19.72 31.83 -53.57
C PHE A 105 20.87 31.39 -54.48
N LEU A 106 20.79 30.16 -55.02
CA LEU A 106 21.81 29.61 -55.92
C LEU A 106 21.93 30.41 -57.22
N GLU A 107 20.82 30.89 -57.79
CA GLU A 107 20.84 31.73 -58.99
C GLU A 107 21.48 33.10 -58.73
N THR A 108 21.21 33.68 -57.55
CA THR A 108 21.83 34.93 -57.10
C THR A 108 23.35 34.77 -56.98
N GLN A 109 23.81 33.70 -56.31
CA GLN A 109 25.24 33.40 -56.17
C GLN A 109 25.92 33.10 -57.52
N ARG A 110 25.24 32.38 -58.42
CA ARG A 110 25.76 32.09 -59.77
C ARG A 110 25.96 33.36 -60.62
N SER A 111 25.12 34.37 -60.41
CA SER A 111 25.13 35.63 -61.18
C SER A 111 26.16 36.64 -60.65
N GLY A 112 26.50 36.58 -59.36
CA GLY A 112 27.44 37.50 -58.67
C GLY A 112 28.92 37.16 -58.78
N ARG A 113 29.43 36.72 -59.94
CA ARG A 113 30.78 36.12 -60.18
C ARG A 113 32.04 36.94 -59.78
N GLY A 114 31.92 38.10 -59.13
CA GLY A 114 33.04 39.00 -58.86
C GLY A 114 33.78 38.79 -57.54
N ASP A 115 33.10 38.31 -56.49
CA ASP A 115 33.68 38.12 -55.16
C ASP A 115 32.90 37.01 -54.44
N LEU A 116 33.35 35.76 -54.59
CA LEU A 116 32.63 34.57 -54.12
C LEU A 116 33.01 34.32 -52.66
N ASP A 117 32.24 34.91 -51.75
CA ASP A 117 32.38 34.66 -50.32
C ASP A 117 31.71 33.32 -49.95
N LEU A 118 32.53 32.30 -49.73
CA LEU A 118 32.08 30.95 -49.37
C LEU A 118 31.43 30.88 -47.99
N SER A 119 31.58 31.91 -47.14
CA SER A 119 30.92 31.98 -45.83
C SER A 119 29.40 32.19 -45.96
N ILE A 120 28.93 32.83 -47.04
CA ILE A 120 27.51 33.09 -47.28
C ILE A 120 26.72 31.78 -47.45
N GLY A 121 27.36 30.75 -48.02
CA GLY A 121 26.74 29.43 -48.16
C GLY A 121 26.49 28.72 -46.83
N THR A 122 27.30 29.00 -45.80
CA THR A 122 27.13 28.46 -44.44
C THR A 122 26.19 29.28 -43.56
N GLU A 123 25.87 30.52 -43.94
CA GLU A 123 24.91 31.39 -43.23
C GLU A 123 23.48 31.27 -43.76
N PHE A 124 23.28 30.52 -44.85
CA PHE A 124 21.96 30.33 -45.45
C PHE A 124 21.02 29.55 -44.52
N THR A 125 19.89 30.18 -44.16
CA THR A 125 18.83 29.58 -43.34
C THR A 125 17.47 29.75 -44.01
N TYR A 126 16.71 28.66 -44.12
CA TYR A 126 15.34 28.67 -44.65
C TYR A 126 14.37 29.44 -43.76
N SER A 127 13.47 30.21 -44.39
CA SER A 127 12.42 30.91 -43.67
C SER A 127 11.52 29.94 -42.88
N ALA A 128 11.19 28.79 -43.51
CA ALA A 128 10.39 27.73 -42.92
C ALA A 128 11.01 27.04 -41.70
N HIS A 129 12.32 27.19 -41.47
CA HIS A 129 13.02 26.59 -40.32
C HIS A 129 13.27 27.60 -39.19
N SER A 130 13.05 28.89 -39.41
CA SER A 130 13.45 29.97 -38.49
C SER A 130 12.70 29.96 -37.16
N ASP A 131 11.42 29.57 -37.16
CA ASP A 131 10.56 29.50 -35.97
C ASP A 131 10.44 28.08 -35.37
N GLU A 132 11.19 27.11 -35.89
CA GLU A 132 11.07 25.70 -35.49
C GLU A 132 12.15 25.28 -34.49
N LEU A 133 11.73 24.57 -33.43
CA LEU A 133 12.66 23.97 -32.47
C LEU A 133 13.31 22.72 -33.07
N ARG A 134 14.63 22.78 -33.23
CA ARG A 134 15.47 21.65 -33.68
C ARG A 134 16.40 21.19 -32.57
N ILE A 135 16.34 19.90 -32.22
CA ILE A 135 17.24 19.26 -31.26
C ILE A 135 17.79 17.99 -31.89
N GLY A 136 19.11 17.79 -31.88
CA GLY A 136 19.74 16.64 -32.54
C GLY A 136 19.49 16.58 -34.06
N GLY A 137 19.21 17.72 -34.70
CA GLY A 137 18.83 17.80 -36.11
C GLY A 137 17.36 17.50 -36.42
N ILE A 138 16.53 17.21 -35.40
CA ILE A 138 15.13 16.78 -35.53
C ILE A 138 14.17 17.93 -35.23
N PHE A 139 13.17 18.13 -36.08
CA PHE A 139 12.06 19.07 -35.89
C PHE A 139 11.08 18.54 -34.85
N ILE A 140 11.13 19.10 -33.64
CA ILE A 140 10.43 18.55 -32.47
C ILE A 140 8.92 18.61 -32.61
N ARG A 141 8.38 19.70 -33.20
CA ARG A 141 6.94 19.83 -33.46
C ARG A 141 6.41 18.68 -34.32
N ILE A 142 7.11 18.39 -35.42
CA ILE A 142 6.72 17.36 -36.39
C ILE A 142 6.86 15.98 -35.77
N TYR A 143 7.92 15.75 -35.00
CA TYR A 143 8.09 14.49 -34.26
C TYR A 143 6.95 14.24 -33.27
N ASN A 144 6.52 15.25 -32.51
CA ASN A 144 5.40 15.08 -31.58
C ASN A 144 4.07 14.83 -32.30
N GLN A 145 3.87 15.38 -33.50
CA GLN A 145 2.72 15.09 -34.36
C GLN A 145 2.79 13.69 -34.99
N GLN A 146 4.01 13.16 -35.19
CA GLN A 146 4.28 11.85 -35.77
C GLN A 146 5.11 10.98 -34.80
N PRO A 147 4.57 10.64 -33.61
CA PRO A 147 5.38 10.07 -32.52
C PRO A 147 5.95 8.68 -32.82
N THR A 148 5.35 7.95 -33.78
CA THR A 148 5.77 6.61 -34.20
C THR A 148 6.81 6.64 -35.33
N TYR A 149 7.22 7.82 -35.79
CA TYR A 149 8.23 7.93 -36.85
C TYR A 149 9.57 7.33 -36.37
N PRO A 150 10.20 6.44 -37.15
CA PRO A 150 11.42 5.76 -36.75
C PRO A 150 12.60 6.74 -36.70
N ILE A 151 13.23 6.87 -35.53
CA ILE A 151 14.40 7.73 -35.32
C ILE A 151 15.66 6.88 -35.53
N GLN A 152 16.53 7.29 -36.46
CA GLN A 152 17.75 6.57 -36.84
C GLN A 152 18.66 6.27 -35.65
N ASN A 153 18.88 7.25 -34.77
CA ASN A 153 19.65 7.09 -33.54
C ASN A 153 18.89 7.63 -32.32
N ALA A 154 17.92 6.84 -31.85
CA ALA A 154 17.06 7.20 -30.71
C ALA A 154 17.83 7.44 -29.40
N LYS A 155 18.98 6.78 -29.20
CA LYS A 155 19.82 6.97 -28.00
C LYS A 155 20.47 8.35 -27.98
N ASN A 156 21.13 8.74 -29.07
CA ASN A 156 21.73 10.08 -29.16
C ASN A 156 20.67 11.17 -29.09
N PHE A 157 19.55 11.00 -29.81
CA PHE A 157 18.46 11.98 -29.76
C PHE A 157 17.92 12.17 -28.33
N THR A 158 17.82 11.09 -27.55
CA THR A 158 17.45 11.18 -26.13
C THR A 158 18.46 11.97 -25.31
N MET A 159 19.75 11.76 -25.55
CA MET A 159 20.81 12.54 -24.89
C MET A 159 20.78 14.02 -25.28
N ASP A 160 20.49 14.34 -26.54
CA ASP A 160 20.35 15.72 -27.01
C ASP A 160 19.16 16.42 -26.34
N LEU A 161 18.02 15.71 -26.21
CA LEU A 161 16.85 16.20 -25.49
C LEU A 161 17.14 16.43 -23.99
N LEU A 162 17.83 15.51 -23.33
CA LEU A 162 18.22 15.64 -21.93
C LEU A 162 19.20 16.79 -21.70
N THR A 163 20.15 16.98 -22.63
CA THR A 163 21.12 18.09 -22.60
C THR A 163 20.39 19.42 -22.74
N PHE A 164 19.50 19.54 -23.73
CA PHE A 164 18.65 20.72 -23.90
C PHE A 164 17.83 21.04 -22.64
N LEU A 165 17.17 20.04 -22.05
CA LEU A 165 16.39 20.23 -20.83
C LEU A 165 17.26 20.64 -19.63
N SER A 166 18.49 20.11 -19.54
CA SER A 166 19.46 20.50 -18.52
C SER A 166 19.84 21.97 -18.65
N GLU A 167 20.08 22.46 -19.86
CA GLU A 167 20.39 23.87 -20.14
C GLU A 167 19.23 24.80 -19.80
N GLN A 168 17.97 24.37 -20.03
CA GLN A 168 16.80 25.16 -19.67
C GLN A 168 16.47 25.12 -18.17
N SER A 169 16.94 24.10 -17.43
CA SER A 169 16.48 23.79 -16.08
C SER A 169 16.66 24.92 -15.05
N GLU A 170 17.82 25.58 -15.06
CA GLU A 170 18.12 26.67 -14.11
C GLU A 170 17.17 27.86 -14.30
N TYR A 171 16.81 28.16 -15.54
CA TYR A 171 15.84 29.20 -15.86
C TYR A 171 14.43 28.81 -15.42
N LEU A 172 14.01 27.57 -15.73
CA LEU A 172 12.68 27.06 -15.42
C LEU A 172 12.41 27.01 -13.91
N LEU A 173 13.42 26.69 -13.10
CA LEU A 173 13.29 26.65 -11.65
C LEU A 173 13.16 28.04 -11.01
N ASN A 174 13.60 29.10 -11.69
CA ASN A 174 13.62 30.47 -11.18
C ASN A 174 12.51 31.38 -11.76
N LEU A 175 11.50 30.81 -12.42
CA LEU A 175 10.42 31.56 -13.12
C LEU A 175 9.65 32.54 -12.23
N VAL A 176 9.54 32.30 -10.92
CA VAL A 176 8.77 33.13 -9.97
C VAL A 176 9.27 34.58 -9.90
N ASN A 177 10.53 34.83 -10.28
CA ASN A 177 11.17 36.14 -10.15
C ASN A 177 11.23 36.97 -11.44
N ILE A 178 10.63 36.52 -12.54
CA ILE A 178 10.83 37.12 -13.87
C ILE A 178 9.51 37.63 -14.45
N ALA A 179 9.51 38.88 -14.94
CA ALA A 179 8.39 39.44 -15.70
C ALA A 179 8.23 38.71 -17.05
N TYR A 180 6.99 38.36 -17.43
CA TYR A 180 6.68 37.64 -18.66
C TYR A 180 7.13 38.42 -19.91
N SER A 181 8.20 37.98 -20.57
CA SER A 181 8.65 38.42 -21.89
C SER A 181 8.40 37.33 -22.94
N VAL A 182 8.29 37.70 -24.22
CA VAL A 182 8.09 36.76 -25.36
C VAL A 182 9.13 35.63 -25.37
N THR A 183 10.38 35.97 -25.07
CA THR A 183 11.49 34.99 -24.96
C THR A 183 11.29 33.93 -23.88
N ILE A 184 10.50 34.20 -22.84
CA ILE A 184 10.16 33.23 -21.79
C ILE A 184 9.06 32.30 -22.27
N GLU A 185 8.07 32.82 -23.00
CA GLU A 185 6.97 32.03 -23.55
C GLU A 185 7.48 30.97 -24.54
N ASP A 186 8.39 31.35 -25.44
CA ASP A 186 9.00 30.40 -26.38
C ASP A 186 9.82 29.33 -25.65
N ARG A 187 10.58 29.69 -24.62
CA ARG A 187 11.33 28.73 -23.80
C ARG A 187 10.42 27.74 -23.07
N LEU A 188 9.31 28.22 -22.51
CA LEU A 188 8.31 27.36 -21.85
C LEU A 188 7.71 26.39 -22.86
N LYS A 189 7.30 26.89 -24.03
CA LYS A 189 6.74 26.08 -25.13
C LYS A 189 7.76 25.03 -25.60
N HIS A 190 9.00 25.43 -25.87
CA HIS A 190 10.07 24.53 -26.32
C HIS A 190 10.41 23.46 -25.27
N SER A 191 10.39 23.81 -23.98
CA SER A 191 10.61 22.84 -22.90
C SER A 191 9.51 21.79 -22.83
N VAL A 192 8.25 22.20 -22.99
CA VAL A 192 7.11 21.27 -23.07
C VAL A 192 7.22 20.35 -24.27
N MET A 193 7.54 20.91 -25.44
CA MET A 193 7.74 20.14 -26.68
C MET A 193 8.87 19.11 -26.54
N ALA A 194 9.99 19.49 -25.91
CA ALA A 194 11.12 18.59 -25.66
C ALA A 194 10.76 17.46 -24.68
N LEU A 195 9.99 17.74 -23.62
CA LEU A 195 9.53 16.71 -22.68
C LEU A 195 8.54 15.72 -23.31
N GLU A 196 7.65 16.23 -24.17
CA GLU A 196 6.74 15.39 -24.96
C GLU A 196 7.52 14.51 -25.94
N ALA A 197 8.50 15.07 -26.65
CA ALA A 197 9.37 14.31 -27.55
C ALA A 197 10.13 13.23 -26.79
N LEU A 198 10.72 13.57 -25.64
CA LEU A 198 11.43 12.62 -24.78
C LEU A 198 10.50 11.47 -24.34
N THR A 199 9.28 11.79 -23.94
CA THR A 199 8.26 10.79 -23.60
C THR A 199 7.96 9.87 -24.79
N ASN A 200 7.80 10.43 -26.00
CA ASN A 200 7.47 9.69 -27.21
C ASN A 200 8.62 8.79 -27.67
N VAL A 201 9.86 9.28 -27.67
CA VAL A 201 11.05 8.48 -28.02
C VAL A 201 11.18 7.27 -27.10
N ILE A 202 11.05 7.47 -25.79
CA ILE A 202 11.18 6.37 -24.81
C ILE A 202 10.04 5.36 -24.97
N LYS A 203 8.80 5.81 -25.20
CA LYS A 203 7.65 4.90 -25.39
C LYS A 203 7.82 3.99 -26.60
N ASN A 204 8.38 4.51 -27.69
CA ASN A 204 8.41 3.82 -28.98
C ASN A 204 9.73 3.08 -29.26
N ASN A 205 10.77 3.28 -28.45
CA ASN A 205 12.06 2.64 -28.63
C ASN A 205 12.47 1.94 -27.33
N ALA A 206 12.51 0.61 -27.36
CA ALA A 206 12.93 -0.19 -26.20
C ALA A 206 14.39 0.13 -25.82
N SER A 207 14.70 0.09 -24.53
CA SER A 207 16.05 0.29 -23.95
C SER A 207 16.58 1.73 -23.97
N VAL A 208 15.85 2.68 -24.57
CA VAL A 208 16.25 4.08 -24.62
C VAL A 208 16.05 4.78 -23.27
N GLU A 209 15.12 4.32 -22.45
CA GLU A 209 14.89 4.81 -21.08
C GLU A 209 16.15 4.79 -20.20
N MET A 210 17.10 3.89 -20.48
CA MET A 210 18.37 3.80 -19.74
C MET A 210 19.24 5.05 -19.91
N GLN A 211 19.05 5.83 -20.98
CA GLN A 211 19.76 7.10 -21.16
C GLN A 211 19.34 8.17 -20.13
N CYS A 212 18.20 8.00 -19.45
CA CYS A 212 17.76 8.90 -18.39
C CYS A 212 18.48 8.67 -17.05
N ILE A 213 19.26 7.59 -16.91
CA ILE A 213 20.06 7.30 -15.71
C ILE A 213 21.05 8.45 -15.47
N GLY A 214 21.12 8.95 -14.24
CA GLY A 214 21.87 10.15 -13.89
C GLY A 214 21.14 11.49 -14.11
N TYR A 215 20.05 11.51 -14.88
CA TYR A 215 19.23 12.72 -15.12
C TYR A 215 17.96 12.78 -14.25
N PHE A 216 17.72 11.81 -13.36
CA PHE A 216 16.50 11.81 -12.54
C PHE A 216 16.39 12.99 -11.56
N ARG A 217 17.50 13.57 -11.08
CA ARG A 217 17.45 14.83 -10.30
C ARG A 217 16.87 15.97 -11.11
N LEU A 218 17.27 16.08 -12.37
CA LEU A 218 16.75 17.08 -13.31
C LEU A 218 15.26 16.83 -13.58
N LEU A 219 14.90 15.61 -14.00
CA LEU A 219 13.52 15.28 -14.39
C LEU A 219 12.53 15.45 -13.23
N PHE A 220 12.88 14.98 -12.03
CA PHE A 220 12.04 15.20 -10.85
C PHE A 220 12.09 16.67 -10.39
N GLY A 221 13.21 17.37 -10.56
CA GLY A 221 13.30 18.80 -10.29
C GLY A 221 12.33 19.64 -11.12
N LEU A 222 12.10 19.26 -12.38
CA LEU A 222 11.12 19.92 -13.26
C LEU A 222 9.67 19.80 -12.76
N LEU A 223 9.36 18.84 -11.89
CA LEU A 223 8.06 18.77 -11.21
C LEU A 223 7.83 19.93 -10.23
N ASN A 224 8.89 20.60 -9.77
CA ASN A 224 8.78 21.75 -8.86
C ASN A 224 8.58 23.10 -9.60
N VAL A 225 8.59 23.09 -10.93
CA VAL A 225 8.38 24.29 -11.75
C VAL A 225 6.94 24.76 -11.62
N THR A 226 6.72 26.08 -11.51
CA THR A 226 5.37 26.68 -11.32
C THR A 226 4.48 26.63 -12.57
N HIS A 227 4.95 26.02 -13.66
CA HIS A 227 4.25 25.92 -14.94
C HIS A 227 3.68 24.50 -15.13
N SER A 228 2.36 24.35 -15.02
CA SER A 228 1.67 23.05 -15.04
C SER A 228 1.99 22.16 -16.27
N PRO A 229 2.05 22.68 -17.51
CA PRO A 229 2.43 21.86 -18.67
C PRO A 229 3.81 21.21 -18.56
N ILE A 230 4.79 21.89 -17.93
CA ILE A 230 6.14 21.33 -17.73
C ILE A 230 6.09 20.21 -16.67
N GLN A 231 5.35 20.42 -15.58
CA GLN A 231 5.14 19.39 -14.56
C GLN A 231 4.51 18.13 -15.17
N LYS A 232 3.51 18.30 -16.04
CA LYS A 232 2.86 17.20 -16.77
C LYS A 232 3.80 16.51 -17.76
N GLY A 233 4.59 17.27 -18.51
CA GLY A 233 5.61 16.71 -19.41
C GLY A 233 6.65 15.88 -18.66
N ALA A 234 7.17 16.40 -17.54
CA ALA A 234 8.12 15.70 -16.69
C ALA A 234 7.51 14.43 -16.07
N LEU A 235 6.26 14.50 -15.59
CA LEU A 235 5.52 13.33 -15.12
C LEU A 235 5.33 12.28 -16.24
N GLY A 236 5.08 12.72 -17.47
CA GLY A 236 5.01 11.86 -18.65
C GLY A 236 6.28 11.04 -18.85
N VAL A 237 7.45 11.69 -18.80
CA VAL A 237 8.75 11.01 -18.89
C VAL A 237 8.94 10.04 -17.72
N ILE A 238 8.72 10.50 -16.48
CA ILE A 238 8.89 9.70 -15.26
C ILE A 238 7.99 8.45 -15.28
N SER A 239 6.74 8.58 -15.75
CA SER A 239 5.79 7.47 -15.83
C SER A 239 6.21 6.37 -16.82
N VAL A 240 6.97 6.71 -17.86
CA VAL A 240 7.43 5.72 -18.85
C VAL A 240 8.71 5.03 -18.38
N VAL A 241 9.66 5.76 -17.79
CA VAL A 241 10.93 5.17 -17.30
C VAL A 241 10.74 4.21 -16.12
N THR A 242 9.66 4.33 -15.35
CA THR A 242 9.33 3.40 -14.26
C THR A 242 8.90 2.00 -14.74
N ARG A 243 8.82 1.76 -16.04
CA ARG A 243 8.64 0.42 -16.61
C ARG A 243 9.93 -0.41 -16.59
N ASN A 244 11.08 0.22 -16.34
CA ASN A 244 12.39 -0.41 -16.32
C ASN A 244 12.97 -0.45 -14.90
N ASN A 245 13.37 -1.64 -14.44
CA ASN A 245 13.89 -1.85 -13.09
C ASN A 245 15.22 -1.15 -12.81
N GLU A 246 16.09 -0.97 -13.82
CA GLU A 246 17.36 -0.26 -13.65
C GLU A 246 17.12 1.23 -13.37
N CYS A 247 16.20 1.84 -14.11
CA CYS A 247 15.75 3.21 -13.86
C CYS A 247 15.16 3.35 -12.45
N ILE A 248 14.31 2.41 -12.01
CA ILE A 248 13.76 2.40 -10.64
C ILE A 248 14.88 2.36 -9.59
N ASN A 249 15.92 1.54 -9.80
CA ASN A 249 17.04 1.43 -8.86
C ASN A 249 17.86 2.72 -8.77
N ASP A 250 18.07 3.41 -9.88
CA ASP A 250 18.78 4.70 -9.90
C ASP A 250 17.92 5.82 -9.28
N ILE A 251 16.61 5.86 -9.55
CA ILE A 251 15.66 6.76 -8.87
C ILE A 251 15.73 6.54 -7.36
N ALA A 252 15.73 5.29 -6.91
CA ALA A 252 15.83 4.92 -5.49
C ALA A 252 17.17 5.34 -4.84
N ALA A 253 18.24 5.45 -5.62
CA ALA A 253 19.54 5.93 -5.14
C ALA A 253 19.61 7.46 -5.06
N THR A 254 18.73 8.16 -5.80
CA THR A 254 18.79 9.61 -5.97
C THR A 254 17.99 10.37 -4.91
N GLU A 255 17.03 9.72 -4.24
CA GLU A 255 16.16 10.27 -3.19
C GLU A 255 15.27 11.46 -3.63
N VAL A 256 14.56 11.29 -4.75
CA VAL A 256 13.76 12.34 -5.44
C VAL A 256 12.24 12.23 -5.27
N LEU A 257 11.73 11.27 -4.49
CA LEU A 257 10.28 11.06 -4.36
C LEU A 257 9.52 12.27 -3.79
N GLY A 258 10.22 13.13 -3.05
CA GLY A 258 9.61 14.33 -2.49
C GLY A 258 8.98 15.25 -3.55
N TYR A 259 9.61 15.35 -4.72
CA TYR A 259 9.06 16.12 -5.84
C TYR A 259 7.76 15.51 -6.37
N LEU A 260 7.69 14.18 -6.46
CA LEU A 260 6.50 13.46 -6.94
C LEU A 260 5.33 13.54 -5.95
N LEU A 261 5.62 13.55 -4.65
CA LEU A 261 4.59 13.74 -3.62
C LEU A 261 3.98 15.14 -3.64
N LEU A 262 4.78 16.18 -3.91
CA LEU A 262 4.28 17.55 -4.01
C LEU A 262 3.27 17.73 -5.15
N VAL A 263 3.54 17.10 -6.31
CA VAL A 263 2.68 17.28 -7.49
C VAL A 263 1.30 16.64 -7.39
N LEU A 264 1.07 15.76 -6.40
CA LEU A 264 -0.27 15.25 -6.07
C LEU A 264 -1.28 16.38 -5.84
N TYR A 265 -0.83 17.57 -5.40
CA TYR A 265 -1.71 18.70 -5.11
C TYR A 265 -1.55 19.89 -6.05
N THR A 266 -0.46 19.98 -6.81
CA THR A 266 -0.25 21.06 -7.79
C THR A 266 -0.94 20.79 -9.13
N ILE A 267 -0.99 19.52 -9.57
CA ILE A 267 -1.63 19.08 -10.82
C ILE A 267 -2.69 18.00 -10.53
N GLN A 268 -3.78 18.42 -9.88
CA GLN A 268 -4.84 17.52 -9.39
C GLN A 268 -5.50 16.69 -10.50
N ASP A 269 -5.57 17.22 -11.71
CA ASP A 269 -6.11 16.51 -12.88
C ASP A 269 -5.22 15.34 -13.33
N SER A 270 -3.95 15.32 -12.92
CA SER A 270 -2.99 14.25 -13.20
C SER A 270 -2.80 13.29 -12.03
N GLN A 271 -3.59 13.41 -10.95
CA GLN A 271 -3.52 12.52 -9.78
C GLN A 271 -3.53 11.03 -10.12
N PRO A 272 -4.38 10.50 -11.02
CA PRO A 272 -4.36 9.09 -11.39
C PRO A 272 -2.99 8.64 -11.91
N GLN A 273 -2.40 9.39 -12.84
CA GLN A 273 -1.08 9.08 -13.41
C GLN A 273 0.03 9.17 -12.36
N ILE A 274 -0.04 10.11 -11.41
CA ILE A 274 0.93 10.24 -10.32
C ILE A 274 0.84 9.03 -9.39
N LEU A 275 -0.36 8.60 -9.03
CA LEU A 275 -0.59 7.43 -8.17
C LEU A 275 -0.13 6.14 -8.86
N ASP A 276 -0.40 5.96 -10.16
CA ASP A 276 0.10 4.83 -10.94
C ASP A 276 1.64 4.81 -10.99
N THR A 277 2.25 5.99 -11.15
CA THR A 277 3.71 6.15 -11.16
C THR A 277 4.31 5.82 -9.80
N LEU A 278 3.70 6.30 -8.71
CA LEU A 278 4.07 5.92 -7.35
C LEU A 278 3.95 4.41 -7.15
N TYR A 279 2.89 3.78 -7.68
CA TYR A 279 2.63 2.35 -7.51
C TYR A 279 3.73 1.51 -8.17
N ALA A 280 4.13 1.88 -9.39
CA ALA A 280 5.25 1.26 -10.10
C ALA A 280 6.57 1.42 -9.33
N LEU A 281 6.82 2.60 -8.75
CA LEU A 281 8.02 2.89 -7.96
C LEU A 281 8.07 2.09 -6.65
N MET A 282 6.94 1.83 -5.97
CA MET A 282 6.88 1.04 -4.72
C MET A 282 7.18 -0.47 -4.93
N SER A 283 8.01 -0.83 -5.90
CA SER A 283 8.51 -2.18 -6.16
C SER A 283 9.78 -2.53 -5.38
N THR A 284 10.51 -1.53 -4.86
CA THR A 284 11.76 -1.75 -4.10
C THR A 284 11.66 -1.23 -2.67
N THR A 285 12.27 -1.95 -1.73
CA THR A 285 12.30 -1.55 -0.31
C THR A 285 12.99 -0.20 -0.09
N LYS A 286 13.97 0.17 -0.93
CA LYS A 286 14.64 1.48 -0.86
C LYS A 286 13.65 2.62 -1.10
N ILE A 287 12.81 2.50 -2.14
CA ILE A 287 11.77 3.50 -2.44
C ILE A 287 10.72 3.51 -1.34
N VAL A 288 10.26 2.36 -0.84
CA VAL A 288 9.29 2.33 0.27
C VAL A 288 9.85 3.01 1.53
N LYS A 289 11.15 2.81 1.82
CA LYS A 289 11.85 3.49 2.92
C LYS A 289 11.90 5.01 2.70
N GLU A 290 12.28 5.44 1.51
CA GLU A 290 12.31 6.86 1.16
C GLU A 290 10.91 7.47 1.25
N ALA A 291 9.90 6.84 0.65
CA ALA A 291 8.50 7.26 0.66
C ALA A 291 7.98 7.47 2.08
N LEU A 292 8.24 6.51 2.98
CA LEU A 292 7.91 6.65 4.40
C LEU A 292 8.61 7.87 5.02
N SER A 293 9.90 8.05 4.75
CA SER A 293 10.68 9.18 5.28
C SER A 293 10.24 10.54 4.73
N LYS A 294 9.77 10.60 3.48
CA LYS A 294 9.27 11.83 2.83
C LYS A 294 7.79 12.10 3.12
N GLY A 295 7.14 11.28 3.94
CA GLY A 295 5.74 11.49 4.33
C GLY A 295 4.69 10.97 3.35
N ALA A 296 5.03 10.03 2.45
CA ALA A 296 4.05 9.47 1.50
C ALA A 296 2.78 8.96 2.19
N VAL A 297 2.90 8.37 3.39
CA VAL A 297 1.75 7.89 4.16
C VAL A 297 0.75 9.01 4.47
N ILE A 298 1.20 10.22 4.86
CA ILE A 298 0.29 11.32 5.19
C ILE A 298 -0.37 11.92 3.94
N TYR A 299 0.33 11.96 2.81
CA TYR A 299 -0.24 12.38 1.53
C TYR A 299 -1.30 11.41 1.02
N LEU A 300 -0.99 10.10 1.01
CA LEU A 300 -1.92 9.07 0.57
C LEU A 300 -3.12 8.95 1.50
N LEU A 301 -2.92 9.09 2.81
CA LEU A 301 -4.01 9.15 3.78
C LEU A 301 -4.91 10.35 3.56
N ASP A 302 -4.36 11.53 3.26
CA ASP A 302 -5.19 12.71 3.01
C ASP A 302 -6.05 12.52 1.76
N LEU A 303 -5.50 11.97 0.67
CA LEU A 303 -6.28 11.64 -0.52
C LEU A 303 -7.31 10.54 -0.23
N PHE A 304 -6.94 9.50 0.50
CA PHE A 304 -7.88 8.43 0.91
C PHE A 304 -9.04 8.97 1.75
N CYS A 305 -8.78 9.90 2.68
CA CYS A 305 -9.80 10.44 3.59
C CYS A 305 -10.63 11.57 2.95
N ASN A 306 -9.99 12.48 2.21
CA ASN A 306 -10.57 13.76 1.79
C ASN A 306 -10.85 13.89 0.28
N SER A 307 -10.43 12.95 -0.57
CA SER A 307 -10.73 13.03 -2.02
C SER A 307 -12.21 12.84 -2.31
N THR A 308 -12.76 13.58 -3.28
CA THR A 308 -14.13 13.36 -3.76
C THR A 308 -14.24 12.20 -4.75
N SER A 309 -13.12 11.73 -5.30
CA SER A 309 -13.07 10.65 -6.28
C SER A 309 -12.85 9.30 -5.60
N ALA A 310 -13.81 8.39 -5.74
CA ALA A 310 -13.70 7.02 -5.25
C ALA A 310 -12.49 6.28 -5.85
N GLN A 311 -12.18 6.52 -7.13
CA GLN A 311 -11.03 5.92 -7.80
C GLN A 311 -9.70 6.36 -7.16
N ILE A 312 -9.59 7.63 -6.76
CA ILE A 312 -8.38 8.15 -6.10
C ILE A 312 -8.23 7.53 -4.71
N ARG A 313 -9.34 7.39 -3.96
CA ARG A 313 -9.33 6.69 -2.67
C ARG A 313 -8.88 5.24 -2.85
N LEU A 314 -9.38 4.56 -3.88
CA LEU A 314 -9.01 3.19 -4.21
C LEU A 314 -7.50 3.06 -4.49
N SER A 315 -6.95 3.86 -5.40
CA SER A 315 -5.52 3.83 -5.72
C SER A 315 -4.64 4.18 -4.51
N CYS A 316 -5.10 5.05 -3.61
CA CYS A 316 -4.39 5.34 -2.36
C CYS A 316 -4.41 4.14 -1.40
N ALA A 317 -5.54 3.44 -1.28
CA ALA A 317 -5.66 2.22 -0.49
C ALA A 317 -4.73 1.11 -1.03
N GLU A 318 -4.69 0.92 -2.35
CA GLU A 318 -3.77 -0.02 -3.04
C GLU A 318 -2.30 0.30 -2.77
N LEU A 319 -1.93 1.59 -2.85
CA LEU A 319 -0.57 2.05 -2.55
C LEU A 319 -0.19 1.82 -1.09
N LEU A 320 -1.06 2.17 -0.14
CA LEU A 320 -0.84 1.96 1.29
C LEU A 320 -0.72 0.46 1.61
N ALA A 321 -1.54 -0.39 0.98
CA ALA A 321 -1.44 -1.85 1.10
C ALA A 321 -0.13 -2.39 0.55
N ARG A 322 0.30 -1.91 -0.63
CA ARG A 322 1.57 -2.28 -1.25
C ARG A 322 2.76 -1.91 -0.38
N MET A 323 2.81 -0.66 0.12
CA MET A 323 3.84 -0.21 1.05
C MET A 323 3.83 -1.02 2.36
N SER A 324 2.64 -1.35 2.88
CA SER A 324 2.47 -2.17 4.08
C SER A 324 2.91 -3.62 3.91
N SER A 325 2.96 -4.11 2.67
CA SER A 325 3.35 -5.49 2.34
C SER A 325 4.87 -5.65 2.20
N ASP A 326 5.65 -4.56 2.21
CA ASP A 326 7.11 -4.63 2.22
C ASP A 326 7.63 -5.34 3.49
N LYS A 327 8.60 -6.24 3.31
CA LYS A 327 9.08 -7.12 4.40
C LYS A 327 9.83 -6.38 5.50
N LEU A 328 10.51 -5.27 5.19
CA LEU A 328 11.40 -4.57 6.12
C LEU A 328 10.77 -3.29 6.66
N VAL A 329 10.13 -2.51 5.79
CA VAL A 329 9.56 -1.19 6.09
C VAL A 329 8.05 -1.29 6.33
N GLY A 330 7.37 -2.29 5.77
CA GLY A 330 5.92 -2.46 5.90
C GLY A 330 5.38 -2.44 7.34
N PRO A 331 6.03 -3.07 8.34
CA PRO A 331 5.61 -2.94 9.74
C PRO A 331 5.57 -1.48 10.25
N LYS A 332 6.51 -0.64 9.82
CA LYS A 332 6.54 0.79 10.18
C LYS A 332 5.44 1.58 9.48
N VAL A 333 5.13 1.23 8.23
CA VAL A 333 4.00 1.80 7.49
C VAL A 333 2.69 1.48 8.20
N ARG A 334 2.49 0.22 8.62
CA ARG A 334 1.30 -0.20 9.37
C ARG A 334 1.17 0.50 10.72
N LEU A 335 2.27 0.69 11.46
CA LEU A 335 2.27 1.46 12.71
C LEU A 335 1.86 2.93 12.47
N CYS A 336 2.41 3.54 11.42
CA CYS A 336 2.04 4.91 11.04
C CYS A 336 0.54 5.00 10.65
N LEU A 337 0.06 4.04 9.86
CA LEU A 337 -1.35 3.96 9.45
C LEU A 337 -2.28 3.78 10.67
N GLY A 338 -1.91 2.86 11.57
CA GLY A 338 -2.65 2.54 12.80
C GLY A 338 -2.74 3.69 13.81
N THR A 339 -1.98 4.76 13.62
CA THR A 339 -2.10 5.98 14.43
C THR A 339 -3.35 6.78 14.06
N PHE A 340 -3.73 6.76 12.77
CA PHE A 340 -4.85 7.55 12.24
C PHE A 340 -6.11 6.71 12.07
N LEU A 341 -5.97 5.48 11.58
CA LEU A 341 -7.08 4.59 11.28
C LEU A 341 -7.06 3.36 12.19
N PRO A 342 -8.24 2.87 12.64
CA PRO A 342 -8.35 1.58 13.30
C PRO A 342 -7.64 0.46 12.50
N PRO A 343 -7.00 -0.54 13.17
CA PRO A 343 -6.21 -1.57 12.50
C PRO A 343 -6.94 -2.36 11.40
N ILE A 344 -8.27 -2.50 11.53
CA ILE A 344 -9.13 -3.11 10.52
C ILE A 344 -9.01 -2.48 9.13
N PHE A 345 -8.73 -1.17 9.04
CA PHE A 345 -8.52 -0.51 7.74
C PHE A 345 -7.26 -1.01 7.05
N ALA A 346 -6.17 -1.23 7.79
CA ALA A 346 -4.93 -1.74 7.21
C ALA A 346 -5.07 -3.20 6.73
N ASP A 347 -5.89 -3.99 7.40
CA ASP A 347 -6.28 -5.34 6.94
C ASP A 347 -7.20 -5.24 5.70
N ALA A 348 -8.21 -4.36 5.74
CA ALA A 348 -9.13 -4.10 4.63
C ALA A 348 -8.38 -3.71 3.36
N MET A 349 -7.48 -2.72 3.44
CA MET A 349 -6.69 -2.26 2.30
C MET A 349 -5.86 -3.39 1.68
N ARG A 350 -5.37 -4.32 2.49
CA ARG A 350 -4.57 -5.46 2.02
C ARG A 350 -5.42 -6.50 1.31
N ASP A 351 -6.58 -6.82 1.87
CA ASP A 351 -7.42 -7.92 1.41
C ASP A 351 -8.33 -7.48 0.25
N SER A 352 -8.95 -6.29 0.36
CA SER A 352 -9.71 -5.62 -0.70
C SER A 352 -9.72 -4.09 -0.49
N PRO A 353 -8.92 -3.35 -1.27
CA PRO A 353 -8.92 -1.88 -1.28
C PRO A 353 -10.32 -1.27 -1.44
N GLU A 354 -11.19 -1.87 -2.26
CA GLU A 354 -12.58 -1.43 -2.48
C GLU A 354 -13.41 -1.56 -1.20
N ALA A 355 -13.28 -2.69 -0.52
CA ALA A 355 -13.97 -2.91 0.74
C ALA A 355 -13.50 -1.92 1.82
N SER A 356 -12.21 -1.54 1.81
CA SER A 356 -11.70 -0.48 2.69
C SER A 356 -12.33 0.89 2.40
N VAL A 357 -12.56 1.24 1.13
CA VAL A 357 -13.21 2.51 0.76
C VAL A 357 -14.67 2.50 1.22
N ASN A 358 -15.41 1.43 0.94
CA ASN A 358 -16.80 1.28 1.38
C ASN A 358 -16.93 1.31 2.91
N MET A 359 -15.98 0.68 3.60
CA MET A 359 -15.91 0.67 5.07
C MET A 359 -15.62 2.07 5.63
N PHE A 360 -14.81 2.88 4.95
CA PHE A 360 -14.51 4.26 5.35
C PHE A 360 -15.73 5.19 5.17
N GLU A 361 -16.54 4.94 4.16
CA GLU A 361 -17.71 5.76 3.85
C GLU A 361 -18.91 5.46 4.76
N SER A 362 -19.07 4.20 5.18
CA SER A 362 -20.21 3.76 5.98
C SER A 362 -19.94 3.86 7.48
N ALA A 363 -20.98 4.13 8.27
CA ALA A 363 -20.88 4.13 9.72
C ALA A 363 -20.88 2.69 10.27
N HIS A 364 -20.00 2.43 11.23
CA HIS A 364 -19.85 1.11 11.87
C HIS A 364 -19.70 1.27 13.37
N GLU A 365 -20.46 0.47 14.12
CA GLU A 365 -20.29 0.35 15.56
C GLU A 365 -20.40 -1.12 15.95
N HIS A 366 -19.25 -1.76 16.14
CA HIS A 366 -19.14 -3.14 16.60
C HIS A 366 -17.81 -3.35 17.34
N PRO A 367 -17.60 -4.51 18.01
CA PRO A 367 -16.42 -4.72 18.84
C PRO A 367 -15.05 -4.53 18.16
N GLU A 368 -14.96 -4.60 16.83
CA GLU A 368 -13.69 -4.43 16.09
C GLU A 368 -13.58 -3.07 15.38
N LEU A 369 -14.63 -2.24 15.40
CA LEU A 369 -14.65 -0.94 14.73
C LEU A 369 -15.68 0.01 15.36
N ILE A 370 -15.19 1.15 15.83
CA ILE A 370 -16.01 2.33 16.10
C ILE A 370 -15.64 3.36 15.02
N TRP A 371 -16.55 3.57 14.09
CA TRP A 371 -16.38 4.47 12.96
C TRP A 371 -17.69 5.21 12.69
N ASP A 372 -17.85 6.34 13.37
CA ASP A 372 -18.95 7.27 13.17
C ASP A 372 -18.49 8.51 12.40
N GLN A 373 -19.43 9.41 12.12
CA GLN A 373 -19.13 10.66 11.41
C GLN A 373 -18.13 11.52 12.20
N ASP A 374 -18.22 11.54 13.53
CA ASP A 374 -17.32 12.32 14.38
C ASP A 374 -15.87 11.79 14.34
N ALA A 375 -15.69 10.46 14.35
CA ALA A 375 -14.38 9.82 14.20
C ALA A 375 -13.81 10.10 12.81
N LYS A 376 -14.63 9.99 11.77
CA LYS A 376 -14.26 10.32 10.39
C LYS A 376 -13.80 11.78 10.28
N ASP A 377 -14.58 12.73 10.82
CA ASP A 377 -14.26 14.16 10.75
C ASP A 377 -12.98 14.51 11.51
N ARG A 378 -12.76 13.90 12.68
CA ARG A 378 -11.50 14.04 13.44
C ARG A 378 -10.29 13.57 12.62
N VAL A 379 -10.38 12.38 12.01
CA VAL A 379 -9.29 11.83 11.20
C VAL A 379 -9.06 12.68 9.95
N CYS A 380 -10.10 12.98 9.18
CA CYS A 380 -10.04 13.81 7.98
C CYS A 380 -9.38 15.17 8.25
N THR A 381 -9.81 15.86 9.32
CA THR A 381 -9.29 17.18 9.71
C THR A 381 -7.83 17.09 10.16
N THR A 382 -7.49 16.10 10.98
CA THR A 382 -6.13 15.92 11.51
C THR A 382 -5.14 15.60 10.40
N VAL A 383 -5.51 14.67 9.51
CA VAL A 383 -4.69 14.25 8.37
C VAL A 383 -4.49 15.43 7.40
N ALA A 384 -5.56 16.18 7.07
CA ALA A 384 -5.46 17.35 6.20
C ALA A 384 -4.58 18.46 6.78
N ARG A 385 -4.60 18.64 8.10
CA ARG A 385 -3.71 19.60 8.78
C ARG A 385 -2.25 19.16 8.69
N LEU A 386 -1.94 17.92 9.09
CA LEU A 386 -0.57 17.39 9.08
C LEU A 386 0.02 17.31 7.68
N ARG A 387 -0.79 16.93 6.68
CA ARG A 387 -0.37 16.94 5.28
C ARG A 387 -0.01 18.35 4.82
N ARG A 388 -0.83 19.36 5.13
CA ARG A 388 -0.54 20.77 4.76
C ARG A 388 0.72 21.30 5.42
N GLU A 389 0.92 21.01 6.70
CA GLU A 389 2.15 21.38 7.44
C GLU A 389 3.39 20.78 6.77
N HIS A 390 3.33 19.49 6.44
CA HIS A 390 4.44 18.80 5.77
C HIS A 390 4.64 19.29 4.32
N GLN A 391 3.56 19.52 3.58
CA GLN A 391 3.61 20.03 2.22
C GLN A 391 4.27 21.40 2.16
N ASN A 392 3.96 22.30 3.10
CA ASN A 392 4.60 23.61 3.16
C ASN A 392 6.12 23.47 3.40
N ALA A 393 6.54 22.60 4.32
CA ALA A 393 7.95 22.30 4.54
C ALA A 393 8.63 21.72 3.29
N GLN A 394 7.96 20.76 2.62
CA GLN A 394 8.50 20.08 1.45
C GLN A 394 8.53 20.97 0.20
N SER A 395 7.60 21.92 0.05
CA SER A 395 7.61 22.90 -1.03
C SER A 395 8.82 23.84 -0.97
N THR A 396 9.32 24.11 0.25
CA THR A 396 10.56 24.89 0.46
C THR A 396 11.80 24.02 0.27
N ASN A 397 11.74 22.76 0.70
CA ASN A 397 12.82 21.79 0.56
C ASN A 397 12.26 20.41 0.23
N ALA A 398 12.35 19.97 -1.02
CA ALA A 398 11.82 18.68 -1.46
C ALA A 398 12.42 17.48 -0.69
N ALA A 399 13.62 17.64 -0.12
CA ALA A 399 14.28 16.62 0.69
C ALA A 399 13.77 16.55 2.14
N ALA A 400 12.89 17.47 2.57
CA ALA A 400 12.34 17.49 3.93
C ALA A 400 11.73 16.14 4.32
N THR A 401 12.14 15.63 5.48
CA THR A 401 11.61 14.38 6.03
C THR A 401 10.40 14.65 6.90
N TRP A 402 9.38 13.82 6.76
CA TRP A 402 8.22 13.86 7.64
C TRP A 402 8.54 13.10 8.93
N LYS A 403 8.24 13.74 10.06
CA LYS A 403 8.26 13.09 11.37
C LYS A 403 6.84 13.02 11.86
N MET A 404 6.42 11.82 12.24
CA MET A 404 5.12 11.64 12.86
C MET A 404 5.10 12.45 14.17
N PRO A 405 4.03 13.24 14.44
CA PRO A 405 3.90 13.92 15.71
C PRO A 405 3.98 12.92 16.86
N ASP A 406 4.70 13.26 17.93
CA ASP A 406 4.71 12.47 19.15
C ASP A 406 3.26 12.29 19.60
N ALA A 407 2.83 11.04 19.73
CA ALA A 407 1.43 10.72 19.91
C ALA A 407 0.84 11.26 21.22
N ASN A 408 1.60 11.96 22.10
CA ASN A 408 1.14 12.54 23.38
C ASN A 408 0.22 11.60 24.21
N GLY A 409 0.40 10.27 24.08
CA GLY A 409 -0.47 9.27 24.72
C GLY A 409 -1.79 8.93 24.01
N LEU A 410 -2.10 9.54 22.86
CA LEU A 410 -3.20 9.16 21.97
C LEU A 410 -2.82 7.88 21.21
N THR A 411 -3.48 6.78 21.56
CA THR A 411 -3.31 5.47 20.91
C THR A 411 -4.05 5.36 19.58
N ASN A 412 -5.01 6.26 19.30
CA ASN A 412 -5.76 6.33 18.05
C ASN A 412 -6.47 7.70 17.93
N PHE A 413 -6.32 8.41 16.80
CA PHE A 413 -7.03 9.68 16.55
C PHE A 413 -8.54 9.50 16.31
N ALA A 414 -8.96 8.33 15.81
CA ALA A 414 -10.37 8.05 15.50
C ALA A 414 -11.22 8.01 16.78
N THR A 415 -10.74 7.31 17.81
CA THR A 415 -11.45 7.12 19.08
C THR A 415 -10.54 7.35 20.28
N PRO A 416 -10.35 8.62 20.68
CA PRO A 416 -9.55 8.93 21.85
C PRO A 416 -10.22 8.36 23.12
N ASN A 417 -9.40 7.85 24.05
CA ASN A 417 -9.80 7.34 25.37
C ASN A 417 -10.63 6.03 25.39
N GLU A 418 -10.74 5.30 24.28
CA GLU A 418 -11.32 3.95 24.29
C GLU A 418 -10.29 2.89 24.74
N PHE A 419 -10.73 1.91 25.52
CA PHE A 419 -9.85 0.81 25.95
C PHE A 419 -9.86 -0.33 24.91
N ILE A 420 -8.78 -0.37 24.13
CA ILE A 420 -8.61 -1.27 23.00
C ILE A 420 -7.53 -2.31 23.33
N VAL A 421 -7.82 -3.59 23.05
CA VAL A 421 -6.86 -4.69 23.17
C VAL A 421 -6.98 -5.57 21.92
N GLY A 422 -5.89 -5.90 21.23
CA GLY A 422 -5.94 -6.70 19.99
C GLY A 422 -6.80 -6.10 18.88
N GLY A 423 -6.97 -4.77 18.87
CA GLY A 423 -7.88 -4.09 17.94
C GLY A 423 -9.37 -4.21 18.30
N VAL A 424 -9.71 -4.73 19.48
CA VAL A 424 -11.08 -4.89 19.96
C VAL A 424 -11.41 -3.86 21.04
N TYR A 425 -12.53 -3.17 20.87
CA TYR A 425 -13.11 -2.20 21.79
C TYR A 425 -13.82 -2.94 22.93
N LEU A 426 -13.20 -2.99 24.11
CA LEU A 426 -13.68 -3.87 25.19
C LEU A 426 -15.08 -3.49 25.69
N ARG A 427 -15.42 -2.20 25.71
CA ARG A 427 -16.75 -1.72 26.12
C ARG A 427 -17.87 -2.32 25.26
N ILE A 428 -17.70 -2.28 23.94
CA ILE A 428 -18.69 -2.82 22.99
C ILE A 428 -18.68 -4.34 23.00
N PHE A 429 -17.51 -4.95 23.10
CA PHE A 429 -17.39 -6.41 23.22
C PHE A 429 -18.14 -6.95 24.45
N ILE A 430 -18.00 -6.32 25.61
CA ILE A 430 -18.71 -6.73 26.84
C ILE A 430 -20.23 -6.60 26.68
N ALA A 431 -20.70 -5.58 25.96
CA ALA A 431 -22.12 -5.41 25.67
C ALA A 431 -22.67 -6.49 24.72
N ASN A 432 -21.83 -7.03 23.82
CA ASN A 432 -22.20 -8.12 22.92
C ASN A 432 -21.10 -9.21 22.80
N PRO A 433 -20.95 -10.08 23.80
CA PRO A 433 -19.89 -11.10 23.81
C PRO A 433 -20.05 -12.20 22.76
N ALA A 434 -21.25 -12.37 22.19
CA ALA A 434 -21.54 -13.36 21.16
C ALA A 434 -21.00 -12.96 19.77
N TRP A 435 -20.45 -11.74 19.63
CA TRP A 435 -19.86 -11.27 18.38
C TRP A 435 -18.71 -12.17 17.93
N THR A 436 -18.79 -12.67 16.69
CA THR A 436 -17.71 -13.44 16.07
C THR A 436 -16.57 -12.53 15.62
N LEU A 437 -15.51 -12.50 16.42
CA LEU A 437 -14.25 -11.82 16.11
C LEU A 437 -13.50 -12.51 14.96
N ARG A 438 -12.75 -11.75 14.17
CA ARG A 438 -11.95 -12.29 13.06
C ARG A 438 -10.69 -13.02 13.55
N LYS A 439 -10.06 -12.52 14.62
CA LYS A 439 -8.83 -13.09 15.21
C LYS A 439 -8.99 -13.39 16.71
N PRO A 440 -9.90 -14.30 17.10
CA PRO A 440 -10.21 -14.54 18.52
C PRO A 440 -9.02 -15.10 19.31
N LYS A 441 -8.09 -15.81 18.65
CA LYS A 441 -6.86 -16.34 19.28
C LYS A 441 -5.86 -15.24 19.64
N GLU A 442 -5.63 -14.30 18.72
CA GLU A 442 -4.76 -13.13 18.97
C GLU A 442 -5.37 -12.25 20.05
N PHE A 443 -6.68 -11.99 19.97
CA PHE A 443 -7.40 -11.24 21.01
C PHE A 443 -7.30 -11.89 22.39
N LEU A 444 -7.49 -13.21 22.50
CA LEU A 444 -7.32 -13.93 23.78
C LEU A 444 -5.90 -13.76 24.35
N SER A 445 -4.87 -13.94 23.51
CA SER A 445 -3.48 -13.83 23.94
C SER A 445 -3.16 -12.41 24.42
N GLU A 446 -3.54 -11.38 23.66
CA GLU A 446 -3.30 -9.99 24.03
C GLU A 446 -4.12 -9.56 25.25
N LEU A 447 -5.35 -10.04 25.38
CA LEU A 447 -6.22 -9.73 26.53
C LEU A 447 -5.70 -10.36 27.81
N MET A 448 -5.27 -11.62 27.75
CA MET A 448 -4.63 -12.29 28.89
C MET A 448 -3.33 -11.56 29.28
N GLU A 449 -2.47 -11.23 28.32
CA GLU A 449 -1.23 -10.49 28.56
C GLU A 449 -1.49 -9.10 29.16
N THR A 450 -2.52 -8.39 28.67
CA THR A 450 -2.93 -7.08 29.18
C THR A 450 -3.41 -7.17 30.63
N CYS A 451 -4.28 -8.13 30.95
CA CYS A 451 -4.74 -8.37 32.31
C CYS A 451 -3.57 -8.69 33.26
N LEU A 452 -2.68 -9.60 32.86
CA LEU A 452 -1.51 -9.98 33.67
C LEU A 452 -0.52 -8.83 33.86
N THR A 453 -0.36 -7.97 32.85
CA THR A 453 0.50 -6.78 32.92
C THR A 453 -0.10 -5.71 33.83
N LEU A 454 -1.42 -5.51 33.77
CA LEU A 454 -2.13 -4.62 34.69
C LEU A 454 -2.03 -5.13 36.14
N MET A 455 -2.16 -6.43 36.37
CA MET A 455 -1.98 -7.06 37.68
C MET A 455 -0.55 -6.95 38.22
N ALA A 456 0.46 -6.85 37.34
CA ALA A 456 1.86 -6.77 37.73
C ALA A 456 2.28 -5.39 38.27
N LYS A 457 1.49 -4.35 38.01
CA LYS A 457 1.80 -2.99 38.45
C LYS A 457 1.61 -2.86 39.97
N GLU A 458 2.51 -2.11 40.63
CA GLU A 458 2.40 -1.84 42.07
C GLU A 458 1.08 -1.16 42.45
N LYS A 459 0.57 -0.30 41.57
CA LYS A 459 -0.76 0.33 41.64
C LYS A 459 -1.53 0.00 40.35
N PRO A 460 -2.33 -1.09 40.34
CA PRO A 460 -3.12 -1.46 39.17
C PRO A 460 -4.22 -0.42 38.94
N ASN A 461 -4.46 -0.06 37.68
CA ASN A 461 -5.63 0.72 37.32
C ASN A 461 -6.86 -0.18 37.50
N THR A 462 -7.71 0.14 38.47
CA THR A 462 -8.85 -0.69 38.89
C THR A 462 -9.88 -0.83 37.78
N GLU A 463 -10.19 0.26 37.08
CA GLU A 463 -11.21 0.30 36.02
C GLU A 463 -10.76 -0.51 34.80
N LEU A 464 -9.54 -0.27 34.31
CA LEU A 464 -9.01 -1.01 33.15
C LEU A 464 -8.86 -2.51 33.45
N LEU A 465 -8.42 -2.86 34.66
CA LEU A 465 -8.30 -4.27 35.03
C LEU A 465 -9.66 -4.94 35.15
N GLU A 466 -10.68 -4.25 35.68
CA GLU A 466 -12.04 -4.78 35.76
C GLU A 466 -12.67 -4.98 34.36
N ILE A 467 -12.55 -3.99 33.47
CA ILE A 467 -13.01 -4.09 32.08
C ILE A 467 -12.29 -5.24 31.36
N GLY A 468 -10.95 -5.31 31.45
CA GLY A 468 -10.16 -6.38 30.83
C GLY A 468 -10.55 -7.77 31.35
N THR A 469 -10.71 -7.91 32.67
CA THR A 469 -11.13 -9.17 33.31
C THR A 469 -12.51 -9.60 32.83
N THR A 470 -13.46 -8.66 32.79
CA THR A 470 -14.84 -8.92 32.36
C THR A 470 -14.87 -9.35 30.90
N ALA A 471 -14.16 -8.64 30.02
CA ALA A 471 -14.02 -9.02 28.62
C ALA A 471 -13.42 -10.42 28.45
N LEU A 472 -12.39 -10.76 29.23
CA LEU A 472 -11.74 -12.07 29.16
C LEU A 472 -12.69 -13.21 29.59
N CYS A 473 -13.40 -13.01 30.70
CA CYS A 473 -14.38 -14.00 31.17
C CYS A 473 -15.53 -14.17 30.18
N SER A 474 -16.05 -13.06 29.63
CA SER A 474 -17.11 -13.07 28.62
C SER A 474 -16.67 -13.75 27.32
N LEU A 475 -15.42 -13.54 26.86
CA LEU A 475 -14.85 -14.21 25.69
C LEU A 475 -14.80 -15.73 25.88
N LEU A 476 -14.25 -16.17 27.02
CA LEU A 476 -14.11 -17.60 27.33
C LEU A 476 -15.47 -18.28 27.55
N GLN A 477 -16.47 -17.54 28.03
CA GLN A 477 -17.84 -18.04 28.16
C GLN A 477 -18.56 -18.14 26.81
N ALA A 478 -18.43 -17.12 25.95
CA ALA A 478 -19.06 -17.12 24.63
C ALA A 478 -18.41 -18.10 23.66
N GLN A 479 -17.10 -18.34 23.77
CA GLN A 479 -16.34 -19.26 22.92
C GLN A 479 -15.50 -20.24 23.77
N PRO A 480 -16.13 -21.28 24.38
CA PRO A 480 -15.43 -22.22 25.27
C PRO A 480 -14.26 -22.97 24.61
N ALA A 481 -14.29 -23.17 23.29
CA ALA A 481 -13.21 -23.82 22.54
C ALA A 481 -11.85 -23.10 22.65
N LEU A 482 -11.86 -21.80 22.98
CA LEU A 482 -10.62 -21.03 23.18
C LEU A 482 -9.89 -21.42 24.47
N LEU A 483 -10.58 -21.98 25.47
CA LEU A 483 -9.97 -22.40 26.74
C LEU A 483 -8.84 -23.42 26.53
N ASP A 484 -9.01 -24.31 25.56
CA ASP A 484 -8.04 -25.38 25.29
C ASP A 484 -6.70 -24.87 24.75
N LEU A 485 -6.67 -23.62 24.26
CA LEU A 485 -5.45 -22.97 23.76
C LEU A 485 -4.66 -22.27 24.87
N VAL A 486 -5.30 -21.89 25.99
CA VAL A 486 -4.68 -21.09 27.06
C VAL A 486 -3.42 -21.75 27.64
N PRO A 487 -3.36 -23.07 27.90
CA PRO A 487 -2.17 -23.72 28.45
C PRO A 487 -0.91 -23.53 27.58
N SER A 488 -1.08 -23.58 26.26
CA SER A 488 0.03 -23.43 25.31
C SER A 488 0.64 -22.03 25.30
N MET A 489 -0.10 -21.01 25.77
CA MET A 489 0.34 -19.62 25.83
C MET A 489 1.23 -19.32 27.05
N GLY A 490 1.33 -20.23 28.02
CA GLY A 490 2.20 -20.06 29.20
C GLY A 490 1.74 -19.01 30.22
N HIS A 491 0.50 -18.51 30.12
CA HIS A 491 -0.03 -17.46 31.01
C HIS A 491 -0.46 -17.96 32.41
N ILE A 492 -0.80 -19.26 32.55
CA ILE A 492 -1.33 -19.84 33.80
C ILE A 492 -0.37 -19.69 34.99
N PRO A 493 0.93 -20.05 34.90
CA PRO A 493 1.87 -19.83 36.00
C PRO A 493 2.01 -18.37 36.43
N ARG A 494 1.93 -17.45 35.46
CA ARG A 494 2.02 -16.01 35.72
C ARG A 494 0.78 -15.49 36.45
N LEU A 495 -0.42 -15.99 36.14
CA LEU A 495 -1.65 -15.64 36.85
C LEU A 495 -1.53 -15.88 38.36
N PHE A 496 -1.10 -17.07 38.77
CA PHE A 496 -0.97 -17.42 40.20
C PHE A 496 0.18 -16.66 40.88
N ARG A 497 1.28 -16.43 40.17
CA ARG A 497 2.37 -15.58 40.69
C ARG A 497 1.89 -14.15 40.98
N GLN A 498 1.13 -13.56 40.07
CA GLN A 498 0.56 -12.22 40.25
C GLN A 498 -0.49 -12.18 41.35
N MET A 499 -1.34 -13.22 41.43
CA MET A 499 -2.32 -13.39 42.50
C MET A 499 -1.66 -13.36 43.88
N GLY A 500 -0.54 -14.08 44.07
CA GLY A 500 0.17 -14.16 45.35
C GLY A 500 1.06 -12.96 45.67
N SER A 501 1.68 -12.34 44.67
CA SER A 501 2.61 -11.21 44.88
C SER A 501 1.86 -9.91 45.22
N ASN A 502 0.69 -9.70 44.60
CA ASN A 502 -0.08 -8.45 44.70
C ASN A 502 -1.38 -8.62 45.50
N VAL A 503 -1.42 -9.55 46.45
CA VAL A 503 -2.59 -9.85 47.31
C VAL A 503 -3.15 -8.61 48.03
N ARG A 504 -2.29 -7.63 48.35
CA ARG A 504 -2.70 -6.38 49.03
C ARG A 504 -3.59 -5.49 48.16
N GLN A 505 -3.48 -5.60 46.83
CA GLN A 505 -4.30 -4.85 45.89
C GLN A 505 -5.59 -5.60 45.64
N THR A 506 -6.66 -5.26 46.36
CA THR A 506 -7.92 -6.02 46.42
C THR A 506 -8.51 -6.39 45.05
N ILE A 507 -8.29 -5.58 44.01
CA ILE A 507 -8.72 -5.86 42.63
C ILE A 507 -7.99 -7.05 42.00
N VAL A 508 -6.72 -7.28 42.31
CA VAL A 508 -5.91 -8.36 41.72
C VAL A 508 -6.43 -9.74 42.15
N PRO A 509 -6.67 -10.04 43.44
CA PRO A 509 -7.34 -11.26 43.85
C PRO A 509 -8.72 -11.45 43.22
N LYS A 510 -9.55 -10.39 43.11
CA LYS A 510 -10.87 -10.46 42.47
C LYS A 510 -10.74 -10.94 41.02
N SER A 511 -9.94 -10.23 40.24
CA SER A 511 -9.74 -10.55 38.83
C SER A 511 -9.10 -11.92 38.62
N ALA A 512 -8.13 -12.30 39.46
CA ALA A 512 -7.47 -13.58 39.32
C ALA A 512 -8.40 -14.76 39.67
N ILE A 513 -9.29 -14.61 40.66
CA ILE A 513 -10.32 -15.61 41.00
C ILE A 513 -11.34 -15.75 39.86
N LEU A 514 -11.78 -14.63 39.26
CA LEU A 514 -12.70 -14.67 38.11
C LEU A 514 -12.10 -15.39 36.91
N ILE A 515 -10.86 -15.05 36.55
CA ILE A 515 -10.14 -15.72 35.46
C ILE A 515 -9.97 -17.20 35.77
N LEU A 516 -9.58 -17.55 37.00
CA LEU A 516 -9.47 -18.95 37.43
C LEU A 516 -10.79 -19.71 37.28
N ASN A 517 -11.91 -19.10 37.66
CA ASN A 517 -13.23 -19.71 37.51
C ASN A 517 -13.54 -20.00 36.05
N SER A 518 -13.28 -19.07 35.14
CA SER A 518 -13.44 -19.30 33.70
C SER A 518 -12.54 -20.43 33.19
N LEU A 519 -11.26 -20.46 33.59
CA LEU A 519 -10.31 -21.51 33.20
C LEU A 519 -10.70 -22.90 33.72
N SER A 520 -11.34 -22.97 34.88
CA SER A 520 -11.76 -24.24 35.49
C SER A 520 -12.82 -25.01 34.68
N ASN A 521 -13.41 -24.39 33.65
CA ASN A 521 -14.37 -25.03 32.75
C ASN A 521 -13.73 -25.95 31.70
N SER A 522 -12.41 -25.89 31.47
CA SER A 522 -11.68 -26.81 30.58
C SER A 522 -10.80 -27.76 31.38
N SER A 523 -10.95 -29.07 31.15
CA SER A 523 -10.11 -30.09 31.78
C SER A 523 -8.63 -29.97 31.40
N ILE A 524 -8.33 -29.45 30.19
CA ILE A 524 -6.97 -29.19 29.73
C ILE A 524 -6.34 -28.04 30.53
N CYS A 525 -7.11 -26.97 30.77
CA CYS A 525 -6.70 -25.90 31.69
C CYS A 525 -6.47 -26.42 33.11
N VAL A 526 -7.36 -27.28 33.63
CA VAL A 526 -7.20 -27.86 34.97
C VAL A 526 -5.92 -28.69 35.09
N ALA A 527 -5.59 -29.49 34.08
CA ALA A 527 -4.35 -30.26 34.05
C ALA A 527 -3.11 -29.35 34.07
N ALA A 528 -3.13 -28.22 33.33
CA ALA A 528 -2.05 -27.24 33.36
C ALA A 528 -1.95 -26.48 34.69
N ILE A 529 -3.09 -26.14 35.30
CA ILE A 529 -3.16 -25.54 36.65
C ILE A 529 -2.57 -26.50 37.69
N ALA A 530 -2.82 -27.81 37.57
CA ALA A 530 -2.27 -28.82 38.48
C ALA A 530 -0.73 -28.87 38.49
N GLN A 531 -0.09 -28.51 37.39
CA GLN A 531 1.37 -28.42 37.28
C GLN A 531 1.96 -27.11 37.84
N THR A 532 1.11 -26.17 38.27
CA THR A 532 1.51 -24.87 38.81
C THR A 532 1.18 -24.80 40.30
N GLU A 533 1.99 -24.09 41.08
CA GLU A 533 1.66 -23.74 42.47
C GLU A 533 0.46 -22.78 42.55
N CYS A 534 -0.73 -23.33 42.74
CA CYS A 534 -1.99 -22.58 42.69
C CYS A 534 -2.70 -22.46 44.04
N MET A 535 -2.55 -23.45 44.94
CA MET A 535 -3.33 -23.52 46.18
C MET A 535 -2.93 -22.46 47.22
N HIS A 536 -1.63 -22.17 47.36
CA HIS A 536 -1.17 -21.14 48.29
C HIS A 536 -1.63 -19.72 47.89
N PRO A 537 -1.39 -19.23 46.65
CA PRO A 537 -1.90 -17.94 46.21
C PRO A 537 -3.42 -17.82 46.31
N LEU A 538 -4.16 -18.90 45.98
CA LEU A 538 -5.61 -18.92 46.07
C LEU A 538 -6.12 -18.81 47.51
N LYS A 539 -5.48 -19.51 48.46
CA LYS A 539 -5.79 -19.40 49.89
C LYS A 539 -5.66 -17.95 50.38
N GLN A 540 -4.55 -17.30 50.03
CA GLN A 540 -4.31 -15.89 50.40
C GLN A 540 -5.33 -14.95 49.75
N ALA A 541 -5.65 -15.16 48.48
CA ALA A 541 -6.66 -14.39 47.76
C ALA A 541 -8.05 -14.48 48.41
N MET A 542 -8.48 -15.69 48.79
CA MET A 542 -9.77 -15.92 49.47
C MET A 542 -9.84 -15.30 50.87
N GLN A 543 -8.70 -15.25 51.59
CA GLN A 543 -8.64 -14.62 52.92
C GLN A 543 -8.80 -13.10 52.84
N VAL A 544 -8.30 -12.47 51.79
CA VAL A 544 -8.40 -11.01 51.58
C VAL A 544 -9.73 -10.61 50.93
N ARG A 545 -10.25 -11.39 49.98
CA ARG A 545 -11.51 -11.12 49.27
C ARG A 545 -12.60 -12.11 49.66
N LYS A 546 -13.24 -11.84 50.79
CA LYS A 546 -14.33 -12.68 51.33
C LYS A 546 -15.57 -12.74 50.42
N ASP A 547 -15.82 -11.68 49.67
CA ASP A 547 -16.89 -11.58 48.67
C ASP A 547 -16.68 -12.53 47.47
N MET A 548 -15.43 -12.91 47.18
CA MET A 548 -15.10 -13.81 46.07
C MET A 548 -15.02 -15.29 46.46
N ILE A 549 -15.30 -15.63 47.73
CA ILE A 549 -15.22 -17.01 48.23
C ILE A 549 -16.19 -17.93 47.48
N ALA A 550 -17.40 -17.47 47.16
CA ALA A 550 -18.39 -18.28 46.43
C ALA A 550 -17.85 -18.73 45.06
N VAL A 551 -17.33 -17.78 44.29
CA VAL A 551 -16.76 -18.02 42.96
C VAL A 551 -15.49 -18.88 43.04
N ALA A 552 -14.64 -18.63 44.03
CA ALA A 552 -13.45 -19.44 44.27
C ALA A 552 -13.82 -20.90 44.61
N CYS A 553 -14.85 -21.13 45.44
CA CYS A 553 -15.33 -22.46 45.79
C CYS A 553 -15.96 -23.20 44.61
N GLU A 554 -16.65 -22.51 43.71
CA GLU A 554 -17.15 -23.08 42.45
C GLU A 554 -15.99 -23.55 41.56
N ALA A 555 -14.97 -22.71 41.38
CA ALA A 555 -13.76 -23.07 40.65
C ALA A 555 -13.04 -24.26 41.29
N LEU A 556 -12.90 -24.28 42.61
CA LEU A 556 -12.29 -25.37 43.38
C LEU A 556 -13.03 -26.70 43.18
N ASN A 557 -14.37 -26.69 43.20
CA ASN A 557 -15.13 -27.90 42.96
C ASN A 557 -14.83 -28.48 41.57
N ARG A 558 -14.77 -27.64 40.52
CA ARG A 558 -14.38 -28.06 39.17
C ARG A 558 -12.93 -28.56 39.10
N LEU A 559 -12.01 -27.88 39.76
CA LEU A 559 -10.60 -28.28 39.83
C LEU A 559 -10.42 -29.68 40.43
N PHE A 560 -11.03 -29.96 41.59
CA PHE A 560 -10.90 -31.25 42.26
C PHE A 560 -11.75 -32.36 41.63
N SER A 561 -12.85 -32.02 40.93
CA SER A 561 -13.67 -33.01 40.21
C SER A 561 -12.94 -33.68 39.04
N ASN A 562 -11.85 -33.07 38.54
CA ASN A 562 -11.02 -33.62 37.44
C ASN A 562 -9.96 -34.64 37.92
N ASN A 563 -10.01 -35.09 39.18
CA ASN A 563 -9.15 -36.14 39.75
C ASN A 563 -7.63 -35.92 39.56
N GLN A 564 -7.16 -34.68 39.68
CA GLN A 564 -5.74 -34.36 39.61
C GLN A 564 -5.06 -34.51 40.98
N ASP A 565 -4.33 -35.60 41.20
CA ASP A 565 -3.68 -35.88 42.50
C ASP A 565 -2.68 -34.78 42.93
N GLN A 566 -2.03 -34.13 41.98
CA GLN A 566 -1.09 -33.04 42.25
C GLN A 566 -1.76 -31.82 42.90
N LEU A 567 -3.03 -31.53 42.56
CA LEU A 567 -3.80 -30.48 43.23
C LEU A 567 -4.10 -30.84 44.69
N VAL A 568 -4.40 -32.13 44.95
CA VAL A 568 -4.67 -32.62 46.30
C VAL A 568 -3.41 -32.57 47.17
N LYS A 569 -2.26 -32.91 46.59
CA LYS A 569 -0.95 -32.73 47.24
C LYS A 569 -0.72 -31.28 47.65
N GLN A 570 -0.83 -30.34 46.71
CA GLN A 570 -0.63 -28.91 46.98
C GLN A 570 -1.61 -28.39 48.05
N ALA A 571 -2.85 -28.87 48.05
CA ALA A 571 -3.86 -28.49 49.04
C ALA A 571 -3.51 -29.00 50.45
N LEU A 572 -2.92 -30.19 50.59
CA LEU A 572 -2.42 -30.70 51.86
C LEU A 572 -1.19 -29.93 52.35
N ASP A 573 -0.27 -29.61 51.46
CA ASP A 573 0.99 -28.91 51.80
C ASP A 573 0.75 -27.49 52.38
N VAL A 574 -0.41 -26.89 52.12
CA VAL A 574 -0.77 -25.53 52.55
C VAL A 574 -1.92 -25.49 53.57
N ASP A 575 -2.26 -26.62 54.18
CA ASP A 575 -3.39 -26.78 55.11
C ASP A 575 -4.71 -26.21 54.54
N PHE A 576 -4.97 -26.46 53.25
CA PHE A 576 -6.15 -25.94 52.55
C PHE A 576 -7.43 -26.65 53.02
N VAL A 577 -7.34 -27.93 53.39
CA VAL A 577 -8.47 -28.72 53.89
C VAL A 577 -9.01 -28.12 55.20
N GLN A 578 -8.12 -27.75 56.13
CA GLN A 578 -8.48 -27.09 57.39
C GLN A 578 -9.09 -25.70 57.15
N PHE A 579 -8.55 -24.97 56.16
CA PHE A 579 -9.12 -23.69 55.74
C PHE A 579 -10.56 -23.82 55.22
N LEU A 580 -10.83 -24.80 54.35
CA LEU A 580 -12.19 -25.07 53.86
C LEU A 580 -13.16 -25.49 54.98
N LEU A 581 -12.71 -26.27 55.96
CA LEU A 581 -13.50 -26.62 57.15
C LEU A 581 -13.84 -25.39 58.00
N THR A 582 -12.89 -24.46 58.15
CA THR A 582 -13.13 -23.18 58.85
C THR A 582 -14.16 -22.33 58.12
N LEU A 583 -14.17 -22.34 56.79
CA LEU A 583 -15.18 -21.65 55.99
C LEU A 583 -16.57 -22.29 56.09
N LEU A 584 -16.65 -23.63 56.26
CA LEU A 584 -17.90 -24.35 56.50
C LEU A 584 -18.53 -24.00 57.86
N GLU A 585 -17.70 -23.78 58.88
CA GLU A 585 -18.12 -23.31 60.21
C GLU A 585 -18.66 -21.87 60.16
N GLY A 586 -18.04 -21.03 59.32
CA GLY A 586 -18.41 -19.63 59.16
C GLY A 586 -19.86 -19.40 58.71
N ARG A 587 -20.42 -18.25 59.10
CA ARG A 587 -21.75 -17.79 58.67
C ARG A 587 -21.79 -17.27 57.24
N LEU A 588 -20.64 -16.98 56.63
CA LEU A 588 -20.49 -16.49 55.24
C LEU A 588 -21.43 -15.32 54.91
N GLU A 589 -21.59 -14.37 55.84
CA GLU A 589 -22.61 -13.29 55.79
C GLU A 589 -22.50 -12.34 54.58
N ILE A 590 -21.34 -12.31 53.90
CA ILE A 590 -21.06 -11.47 52.73
C ILE A 590 -21.51 -12.13 51.41
N ILE A 591 -21.86 -13.42 51.44
CA ILE A 591 -22.14 -14.22 50.25
C ILE A 591 -23.65 -14.32 50.01
N ASP A 592 -24.10 -14.08 48.78
CA ASP A 592 -25.53 -14.12 48.40
C ASP A 592 -26.18 -15.49 48.63
N ASN A 593 -25.47 -16.58 48.33
CA ASN A 593 -25.94 -17.94 48.56
C ASN A 593 -24.93 -18.77 49.38
N PRO A 594 -24.99 -18.66 50.73
CA PRO A 594 -24.12 -19.42 51.62
C PRO A 594 -24.33 -20.94 51.51
N ALA A 595 -25.58 -21.39 51.30
CA ALA A 595 -25.90 -22.81 51.19
C ALA A 595 -25.26 -23.46 49.97
N MET A 596 -25.35 -22.81 48.80
CA MET A 596 -24.67 -23.26 47.58
C MET A 596 -23.16 -23.29 47.77
N THR A 597 -22.58 -22.24 48.39
CA THR A 597 -21.13 -22.19 48.64
C THR A 597 -20.68 -23.33 49.56
N LYS A 598 -21.41 -23.61 50.64
CA LYS A 598 -21.14 -24.76 51.53
C LYS A 598 -21.26 -26.09 50.77
N ALA A 599 -22.25 -26.25 49.90
CA ALA A 599 -22.39 -27.41 49.03
C ALA A 599 -21.18 -27.60 48.09
N GLN A 600 -20.68 -26.53 47.48
CA GLN A 600 -19.47 -26.58 46.63
C GLN A 600 -18.24 -26.99 47.43
N ILE A 601 -18.07 -26.46 48.65
CA ILE A 601 -16.97 -26.85 49.55
C ILE A 601 -17.05 -28.34 49.89
N VAL A 602 -18.24 -28.85 50.25
CA VAL A 602 -18.42 -30.27 50.57
C VAL A 602 -18.12 -31.16 49.35
N LYS A 603 -18.54 -30.76 48.14
CA LYS A 603 -18.21 -31.50 46.91
C LYS A 603 -16.72 -31.49 46.58
N ALA A 604 -16.04 -30.36 46.78
CA ALA A 604 -14.59 -30.27 46.64
C ALA A 604 -13.88 -31.21 47.63
N LEU A 605 -14.25 -31.20 48.91
CA LEU A 605 -13.68 -32.07 49.95
C LEU A 605 -13.94 -33.56 49.67
N LYS A 606 -15.16 -33.92 49.23
CA LYS A 606 -15.48 -35.30 48.79
C LYS A 606 -14.63 -35.70 47.59
N SER A 607 -14.43 -34.82 46.62
CA SER A 607 -13.59 -35.10 45.44
C SER A 607 -12.12 -35.29 45.84
N MET A 608 -11.59 -34.49 46.76
CA MET A 608 -10.24 -34.67 47.31
C MET A 608 -10.08 -36.01 48.03
N SER A 609 -11.09 -36.45 48.79
CA SER A 609 -11.05 -37.76 49.48
C SER A 609 -11.04 -38.96 48.54
N ARG A 610 -11.42 -38.77 47.27
CA ARG A 610 -11.41 -39.81 46.22
C ARG A 610 -10.06 -39.91 45.49
N SER A 611 -9.09 -39.05 45.80
CA SER A 611 -7.74 -39.12 45.26
C SER A 611 -7.10 -40.47 45.60
N LEU A 612 -6.48 -41.12 44.60
CA LEU A 612 -5.88 -42.44 44.77
C LEU A 612 -4.61 -42.40 45.62
N LEU A 613 -3.87 -41.28 45.58
CA LEU A 613 -2.58 -41.15 46.26
C LEU A 613 -2.68 -40.47 47.62
N TYR A 614 -3.59 -39.49 47.77
CA TYR A 614 -3.65 -38.65 48.97
C TYR A 614 -5.01 -38.69 49.68
N GLY A 615 -5.97 -39.44 49.15
CA GLY A 615 -7.34 -39.53 49.68
C GLY A 615 -7.40 -39.97 51.14
N GLU A 616 -6.58 -40.95 51.56
CA GLU A 616 -6.54 -41.42 52.96
C GLU A 616 -6.09 -40.32 53.94
N ARG A 617 -5.11 -39.49 53.54
CA ARG A 617 -4.62 -38.36 54.36
C ARG A 617 -5.70 -37.29 54.49
N VAL A 618 -6.42 -36.99 53.41
CA VAL A 618 -7.56 -36.06 53.43
C VAL A 618 -8.67 -36.61 54.32
N SER A 619 -9.04 -37.88 54.18
CA SER A 619 -10.07 -38.54 54.99
C SER A 619 -9.72 -38.54 56.48
N THR A 620 -8.46 -38.77 56.84
CA THR A 620 -7.99 -38.70 58.23
C THR A 620 -8.18 -37.30 58.84
N ILE A 621 -7.98 -36.23 58.05
CA ILE A 621 -8.21 -34.85 58.50
C ILE A 621 -9.72 -34.59 58.65
N LEU A 622 -10.52 -35.06 57.70
CA LEU A 622 -11.98 -34.90 57.71
C LEU A 622 -12.66 -35.65 58.86
N GLU A 623 -12.23 -36.87 59.18
CA GLU A 623 -12.77 -37.68 60.29
C GLU A 623 -12.48 -37.09 61.67
N LYS A 624 -11.39 -36.32 61.81
CA LYS A 624 -11.07 -35.58 63.03
C LYS A 624 -11.92 -34.33 63.23
N SER A 625 -12.62 -33.88 62.20
CA SER A 625 -13.42 -32.65 62.23
C SER A 625 -14.85 -32.93 62.68
N THR A 626 -15.26 -32.30 63.78
CA THR A 626 -16.65 -32.35 64.28
C THR A 626 -17.63 -31.72 63.28
N ILE A 627 -17.19 -30.69 62.56
CA ILE A 627 -17.98 -29.97 61.55
C ILE A 627 -18.27 -30.89 60.35
N TRP A 628 -17.29 -31.69 59.93
CA TRP A 628 -17.47 -32.58 58.77
C TRP A 628 -18.56 -33.64 59.00
N ALA A 629 -18.71 -34.12 60.24
CA ALA A 629 -19.72 -35.12 60.60
C ALA A 629 -21.15 -34.66 60.27
N GLU A 630 -21.45 -33.36 60.39
CA GLU A 630 -22.77 -32.79 60.10
C GLU A 630 -23.06 -32.74 58.58
N TYR A 631 -22.03 -32.63 57.75
CA TYR A 631 -22.15 -32.43 56.30
C TYR A 631 -21.84 -33.69 55.47
N ARG A 632 -21.22 -34.72 56.05
CA ARG A 632 -20.76 -35.93 55.33
C ARG A 632 -21.90 -36.63 54.59
N ASP A 633 -23.04 -36.82 55.25
CA ASP A 633 -24.13 -37.70 54.78
C ASP A 633 -25.27 -36.94 54.08
N GLN A 634 -25.21 -35.60 54.01
CA GLN A 634 -26.23 -34.80 53.35
C GLN A 634 -26.09 -34.84 51.81
N LYS A 635 -27.22 -34.95 51.09
CA LYS A 635 -27.29 -34.82 49.63
C LYS A 635 -27.38 -33.34 49.25
N HIS A 636 -26.30 -32.81 48.66
CA HIS A 636 -26.17 -31.37 48.38
C HIS A 636 -26.53 -30.99 46.93
N ASP A 637 -26.99 -31.95 46.12
CA ASP A 637 -27.30 -31.72 44.70
C ASP A 637 -28.48 -30.77 44.50
N LEU A 638 -29.42 -30.71 45.46
CA LEU A 638 -30.56 -29.80 45.43
C LEU A 638 -30.18 -28.31 45.52
N PHE A 639 -28.98 -27.98 46.02
CA PHE A 639 -28.54 -26.61 46.25
C PHE A 639 -27.70 -26.02 45.11
N ILE A 640 -27.45 -26.78 44.05
CA ILE A 640 -26.54 -26.40 42.94
C ILE A 640 -27.30 -26.09 41.63
N SER A 641 -28.63 -26.25 41.60
CA SER A 641 -29.43 -25.94 40.43
C SER A 641 -29.65 -24.43 40.26
N SER A 642 -28.66 -23.76 39.66
CA SER A 642 -28.88 -22.54 38.90
C SER A 642 -28.17 -22.70 37.56
N THR A 643 -28.84 -23.35 36.62
CA THR A 643 -28.48 -23.25 35.21
C THR A 643 -29.04 -21.90 34.74
N PRO A 644 -28.23 -20.87 34.44
CA PRO A 644 -28.74 -19.74 33.70
C PRO A 644 -29.04 -20.23 32.27
N ILE A 645 -30.30 -20.54 31.99
CA ILE A 645 -30.79 -20.65 30.62
C ILE A 645 -30.84 -19.22 30.09
N SER A 646 -29.75 -18.79 29.46
CA SER A 646 -29.70 -17.52 28.75
C SER A 646 -29.28 -17.80 27.31
N GLY A 647 -30.17 -17.52 26.36
CA GLY A 647 -29.77 -17.26 24.97
C GLY A 647 -30.27 -18.21 23.86
N TYR A 648 -31.28 -19.06 24.04
CA TYR A 648 -31.75 -19.92 22.95
C TYR A 648 -32.91 -19.39 22.10
N LEU A 649 -33.41 -18.17 22.34
CA LEU A 649 -34.52 -17.59 21.58
C LEU A 649 -34.25 -16.12 21.28
N THR A 650 -33.38 -15.86 20.28
CA THR A 650 -33.34 -14.68 19.38
C THR A 650 -32.00 -14.67 18.60
N ALA A 651 -31.57 -15.82 18.07
CA ALA A 651 -30.52 -15.81 17.06
C ALA A 651 -31.15 -15.39 15.72
N GLY A 652 -31.30 -14.07 15.54
CA GLY A 652 -31.28 -13.51 14.19
C GLY A 652 -30.00 -13.98 13.51
N THR A 653 -30.11 -14.33 12.24
CA THR A 653 -29.04 -14.82 11.36
C THR A 653 -27.64 -14.31 11.75
N PRO A 654 -26.64 -15.20 11.93
CA PRO A 654 -25.29 -14.78 12.26
C PRO A 654 -24.76 -13.88 11.14
N THR A 655 -24.61 -12.58 11.44
CA THR A 655 -23.90 -11.64 10.58
C THR A 655 -22.44 -12.06 10.58
N THR A 656 -22.07 -12.81 9.54
CA THR A 656 -20.70 -13.25 9.32
C THR A 656 -19.83 -12.01 9.15
N ALA A 657 -18.74 -11.91 9.93
CA ALA A 657 -17.74 -10.84 9.80
C ALA A 657 -16.82 -11.11 8.58
N GLY A 658 -17.43 -11.21 7.40
CA GLY A 658 -16.78 -11.08 6.10
C GLY A 658 -17.33 -9.83 5.43
N TYR A 659 -16.50 -9.13 4.65
CA TYR A 659 -16.92 -7.93 3.91
C TYR A 659 -18.18 -8.21 3.10
N LEU A 660 -19.33 -7.78 3.62
CA LEU A 660 -20.61 -7.83 2.93
C LEU A 660 -20.64 -6.69 1.92
N THR A 661 -19.84 -6.81 0.87
CA THR A 661 -20.08 -6.08 -0.37
C THR A 661 -21.25 -6.76 -1.06
N GLN A 662 -22.35 -6.03 -1.27
CA GLN A 662 -23.45 -6.47 -2.11
C GLN A 662 -22.92 -6.88 -3.49
N GLY A 663 -22.79 -8.18 -3.73
CA GLY A 663 -22.61 -8.74 -5.05
C GLY A 663 -23.89 -8.56 -5.86
N SER A 664 -23.73 -8.22 -7.13
CA SER A 664 -24.80 -7.92 -8.07
C SER A 664 -25.93 -8.95 -8.07
N SER A 665 -27.16 -8.46 -8.08
CA SER A 665 -28.42 -9.19 -8.10
C SER A 665 -28.45 -10.38 -9.07
N VAL A 666 -28.40 -11.60 -8.54
CA VAL A 666 -28.86 -12.80 -9.25
C VAL A 666 -30.35 -12.92 -8.98
N LYS A 667 -31.16 -12.83 -10.04
CA LYS A 667 -32.62 -13.04 -10.00
C LYS A 667 -32.89 -14.46 -9.49
N VAL A 668 -33.56 -14.55 -8.34
CA VAL A 668 -34.14 -15.80 -7.82
C VAL A 668 -35.33 -16.17 -8.72
N PRO A 669 -35.37 -17.37 -9.33
CA PRO A 669 -36.60 -17.86 -9.95
C PRO A 669 -37.57 -18.30 -8.85
N LEU A 670 -38.76 -17.70 -8.83
CA LEU A 670 -39.90 -18.19 -8.05
C LEU A 670 -40.42 -19.49 -8.66
N GLN A 671 -39.97 -20.64 -8.16
CA GLN A 671 -40.73 -21.88 -8.22
C GLN A 671 -40.36 -22.78 -7.03
N PRO A 672 -41.34 -23.41 -6.36
CA PRO A 672 -41.06 -24.37 -5.30
C PRO A 672 -40.50 -25.68 -5.89
N PRO A 673 -39.70 -26.44 -5.12
CA PRO A 673 -39.03 -27.65 -5.62
C PRO A 673 -40.06 -28.75 -5.92
N PRO A 674 -39.81 -29.61 -6.93
CA PRO A 674 -40.71 -30.70 -7.26
C PRO A 674 -40.62 -31.80 -6.20
N VAL A 675 -41.77 -32.41 -5.91
CA VAL A 675 -41.89 -33.58 -5.04
C VAL A 675 -41.43 -34.80 -5.85
N ASP A 676 -40.39 -35.49 -5.39
CA ASP A 676 -39.97 -36.77 -5.94
C ASP A 676 -41.13 -37.77 -5.81
N LYS A 677 -41.67 -38.19 -6.97
CA LYS A 677 -42.54 -39.35 -7.07
C LYS A 677 -41.71 -40.54 -7.48
N GLU A 678 -41.83 -41.60 -6.69
CA GLU A 678 -41.23 -42.92 -6.88
C GLU A 678 -41.40 -43.44 -8.31
N ASP A 679 -40.32 -44.05 -8.81
CA ASP A 679 -40.22 -44.70 -10.11
C ASP A 679 -41.32 -45.73 -10.35
N THR A 680 -41.93 -45.60 -11.53
CA THR A 680 -42.85 -46.55 -12.15
C THR A 680 -42.17 -47.88 -12.48
N ALA A 681 -42.86 -49.01 -12.23
CA ALA A 681 -43.00 -50.07 -13.21
C ALA A 681 -44.07 -51.10 -12.81
N LEU A 682 -45.21 -51.09 -13.51
CA LEU A 682 -45.86 -52.29 -14.05
C LEU A 682 -46.94 -51.87 -15.07
N LYS A 683 -46.62 -52.16 -16.33
CA LYS A 683 -47.47 -52.26 -17.54
C LYS A 683 -48.61 -53.30 -17.37
N PRO A 684 -49.53 -53.53 -18.35
CA PRO A 684 -49.78 -52.87 -19.66
C PRO A 684 -51.29 -52.67 -19.99
N ASP A 685 -51.55 -52.37 -21.28
CA ASP A 685 -52.81 -52.45 -22.05
C ASP A 685 -53.70 -51.20 -22.03
N GLY A 686 -54.17 -50.63 -23.13
CA GLY A 686 -54.27 -51.10 -24.50
C GLY A 686 -55.61 -50.60 -25.07
N LEU A 687 -55.57 -49.53 -25.88
CA LEU A 687 -56.48 -49.06 -26.95
C LEU A 687 -56.42 -47.54 -27.10
#